data_AF-A0A5M8SXP6-F1
#
_entry.id   AF-A0A5M8SXP6-F1
#
_cell.length_a   1.000
_cell.length_b   1.000
_cell.length_c   1.000
_cell.angle_alpha   90.00
_cell.angle_beta   90.00
_cell.angle_gamma   90.00
#
_symmetry.space_group_name_H-M   'P 1'
#
loop_
_entity.id
_entity.type
_entity.pdbx_description
1 polymer ?
#
loop_
_entity_poly.entity_id
_entity_poly.type
_entity_poly.pdbx_seq_one_letter_code
_entity_poly.pdbx_strand_id
1 'polypeptide(L)'
;MQRSRPPKNFLGGEVLGLADAAALEHPAEHLTTGVLPQPPSRHDVNLSLRAAWRVLVSRRGLVLSIVAGALAACLVYCALAPAQYESRARLALRTTPATTLRMDAGEGSFSGSLASGQTQLETLASVFRSDQLAWRVILEERLYRQPSFSGDFARRFPGFHAERPTPEAEAYLIRRFEDRLRVSTIPRTLLLEVGFRCGDGAIAAKTVQALIRAYGVQEEEARVQATAQAADWLREQLRALKTKSVQDDERLTSFQREHGLVIAPEVLSNGSTSDVQHVSAYTALDELARELAAARAERILREAEYRAAWQGDPELVLAADPRAGQDSGDALIAVFRQIRERRSHLQEEFSQLNPERGPNYPRVVEIREELAELEKQLQTEDGRLRERYRRAWELSAQREQMLQQDLEKRTAEGLQANAAALQFEAMRREADASRELYLKAQGKAEEAGLAAGVPNPEFRVVDEPRIAAKPIAPNLLLYSAITLFVAAWVAMGMAFAVESRWPRARSPLVLLLAVVLAPATMRGQAPTPSTSGLPTGVARIPQSSDTRPMPDPRDAPPEVAPGRLTTAGAPVASLTGAVPAPIGPGDLLDVSEFHTPEFHSTVRVTAGGMIRLPLAGDVAVQGMDESQAAQAIAAALTEKGMLRHPQVHVLVIASMGQDVSVLGEVMRAGVYPYGVHHQLLDLIAAAGGTTPVAGTLAYIFHRDDPIAHAVALDRSGKDVEGASNPELRPGDTVQMSRSGLVYVVGDVMRPGGFVLDPGHPMTVLQAVSLAWGPSQNAALKKTLLIREQAGGSRTVMTLDLKRMLRGQDPDVPIGERDILFVPNSAVKNLWNRTMESVVQSTAGVSIYAGLVYSQRF
;
A
#
# COMPACT_ATOMS: atom_id res chain seq x y z
N MET A 1 2.07 34.43 -57.42
CA MET A 1 3.48 34.87 -57.49
C MET A 1 4.36 33.67 -57.15
N GLN A 2 5.24 33.23 -58.05
CA GLN A 2 6.72 33.29 -57.92
C GLN A 2 7.30 32.70 -56.62
N ARG A 3 8.37 31.89 -56.57
CA ARG A 3 9.31 31.18 -57.49
C ARG A 3 10.11 30.21 -56.55
N SER A 4 10.85 29.16 -56.92
CA SER A 4 11.29 28.60 -58.20
C SER A 4 11.76 27.13 -58.08
N ARG A 5 11.17 26.30 -58.94
CA ARG A 5 11.55 25.03 -59.62
C ARG A 5 12.85 24.19 -59.36
N PRO A 6 12.77 22.86 -59.62
CA PRO A 6 13.83 21.83 -59.48
C PRO A 6 14.35 21.24 -60.82
N PRO A 7 15.27 20.25 -60.80
CA PRO A 7 14.93 18.86 -61.26
C PRO A 7 14.91 17.80 -60.12
N LYS A 8 14.30 16.59 -60.17
CA LYS A 8 13.72 15.68 -61.21
C LYS A 8 14.75 14.85 -62.02
N ASN A 9 14.55 13.56 -62.36
CA ASN A 9 13.32 12.75 -62.60
C ASN A 9 13.58 11.22 -62.39
N PHE A 10 12.62 10.42 -61.87
CA PHE A 10 11.75 9.38 -62.54
C PHE A 10 12.47 8.10 -63.06
N LEU A 11 12.12 6.87 -62.59
CA LEU A 11 11.04 5.95 -63.06
C LEU A 11 11.20 5.52 -64.54
N GLY A 12 11.08 4.26 -64.99
CA GLY A 12 10.72 2.96 -64.37
C GLY A 12 10.26 1.96 -65.48
N GLY A 13 10.26 0.63 -65.24
CA GLY A 13 9.90 -0.43 -66.24
C GLY A 13 11.15 -1.12 -66.84
N GLU A 14 11.30 -2.46 -66.86
CA GLU A 14 10.57 -3.51 -67.64
C GLU A 14 10.87 -3.47 -69.16
N VAL A 15 11.05 -4.56 -69.94
CA VAL A 15 11.13 -6.04 -69.73
C VAL A 15 11.63 -6.68 -71.06
N LEU A 16 12.43 -7.76 -71.04
CA LEU A 16 12.83 -8.66 -72.18
C LEU A 16 13.48 -7.99 -73.44
N GLY A 17 14.29 -8.62 -74.29
CA GLY A 17 14.94 -9.94 -74.32
C GLY A 17 15.48 -10.26 -75.74
N LEU A 18 16.54 -11.07 -75.83
CA LEU A 18 17.04 -11.84 -77.00
C LEU A 18 17.73 -11.16 -78.22
N ALA A 19 18.71 -11.93 -78.74
CA ALA A 19 19.16 -12.10 -80.13
C ALA A 19 20.17 -11.11 -80.80
N ASP A 20 21.45 -11.46 -80.66
CA ASP A 20 22.36 -11.98 -81.73
C ASP A 20 22.85 -11.16 -82.96
N ALA A 21 24.04 -11.59 -83.42
CA ALA A 21 24.65 -11.49 -84.75
C ALA A 21 25.27 -10.18 -85.33
N ALA A 22 26.62 -10.22 -85.45
CA ALA A 22 27.46 -9.77 -86.59
C ALA A 22 27.57 -8.26 -86.92
N ALA A 23 28.61 -7.72 -87.58
CA ALA A 23 29.81 -8.30 -88.21
C ALA A 23 30.97 -7.26 -88.25
N LEU A 24 32.23 -7.73 -88.40
CA LEU A 24 33.37 -7.24 -89.24
C LEU A 24 33.65 -5.70 -89.32
N GLU A 25 34.91 -5.21 -89.31
CA GLU A 25 35.95 -5.47 -90.33
C GLU A 25 37.42 -5.45 -89.82
N HIS A 26 38.32 -5.92 -90.69
CA HIS A 26 39.77 -6.09 -90.60
C HIS A 26 40.51 -4.97 -91.40
N PRO A 27 41.86 -4.97 -91.61
CA PRO A 27 42.99 -5.26 -90.71
C PRO A 27 44.21 -4.29 -90.88
N ALA A 28 45.27 -4.54 -90.08
CA ALA A 28 46.71 -4.28 -90.38
C ALA A 28 47.18 -2.80 -90.55
N GLU A 29 48.44 -2.39 -90.35
CA GLU A 29 49.75 -3.07 -90.36
C GLU A 29 50.74 -2.47 -89.31
N HIS A 30 51.77 -3.25 -88.94
CA HIS A 30 53.20 -2.87 -88.67
C HIS A 30 53.56 -1.57 -87.87
N LEU A 31 54.52 -1.51 -86.93
CA LEU A 31 55.70 -2.35 -86.62
C LEU A 31 56.16 -2.18 -85.13
N THR A 32 56.96 -3.14 -84.68
CA THR A 32 57.62 -3.33 -83.37
C THR A 32 58.36 -2.15 -82.73
N THR A 33 58.26 -1.99 -81.38
CA THR A 33 59.35 -2.25 -80.40
C THR A 33 58.93 -1.85 -78.97
N GLY A 34 59.44 -2.57 -77.93
CA GLY A 34 59.29 -2.19 -76.52
C GLY A 34 58.77 -3.30 -75.59
N VAL A 35 59.68 -4.08 -74.99
CA VAL A 35 59.34 -5.11 -73.99
C VAL A 35 59.56 -4.57 -72.57
N LEU A 36 58.51 -4.61 -71.74
CA LEU A 36 58.61 -4.63 -70.27
C LEU A 36 57.58 -5.64 -69.70
N PRO A 37 57.84 -6.24 -68.51
CA PRO A 37 57.26 -7.53 -68.15
C PRO A 37 55.93 -7.48 -67.37
N GLN A 38 55.16 -8.56 -67.46
CA GLN A 38 53.97 -8.81 -66.62
C GLN A 38 54.37 -9.28 -65.19
N PRO A 39 53.57 -8.97 -64.16
CA PRO A 39 53.76 -9.54 -62.82
C PRO A 39 53.33 -11.03 -62.77
N PRO A 40 54.04 -11.88 -62.00
CA PRO A 40 53.83 -13.33 -62.01
C PRO A 40 52.58 -13.79 -61.25
N SER A 41 52.11 -14.99 -61.62
CA SER A 41 50.89 -15.63 -61.13
C SER A 41 50.97 -16.15 -59.69
N ARG A 42 49.84 -16.06 -58.97
CA ARG A 42 49.62 -16.74 -57.68
C ARG A 42 49.80 -18.26 -57.86
N HIS A 43 50.64 -18.87 -57.03
CA HIS A 43 50.70 -20.32 -56.88
C HIS A 43 49.76 -20.78 -55.77
N ASP A 44 48.91 -21.77 -56.05
CA ASP A 44 48.00 -22.35 -55.07
C ASP A 44 48.75 -23.21 -54.03
N VAL A 45 48.79 -22.72 -52.79
CA VAL A 45 49.36 -23.47 -51.66
C VAL A 45 48.30 -24.42 -51.09
N ASN A 46 48.07 -25.53 -51.79
CA ASN A 46 47.24 -26.62 -51.31
C ASN A 46 47.93 -27.40 -50.17
N LEU A 47 47.78 -26.90 -48.94
CA LEU A 47 48.21 -27.54 -47.69
C LEU A 47 47.41 -28.83 -47.43
N SER A 48 47.81 -29.92 -48.09
CA SER A 48 47.14 -31.21 -47.90
C SER A 48 47.41 -31.78 -46.49
N LEU A 49 46.33 -32.06 -45.75
CA LEU A 49 46.38 -32.74 -44.44
C LEU A 49 47.17 -34.07 -44.49
N ARG A 50 47.16 -34.75 -45.64
CA ARG A 50 47.93 -35.99 -45.89
C ARG A 50 49.44 -35.76 -45.91
N ALA A 51 49.93 -34.58 -46.34
CA ALA A 51 51.35 -34.25 -46.27
C ALA A 51 51.79 -33.95 -44.84
N ALA A 52 51.00 -33.16 -44.09
CA ALA A 52 51.24 -32.89 -42.67
C ALA A 52 51.30 -34.18 -41.84
N TRP A 53 50.36 -35.10 -42.05
CA TRP A 53 50.35 -36.41 -41.41
C TRP A 53 51.61 -37.24 -41.73
N ARG A 54 52.08 -37.21 -42.98
CA ARG A 54 53.27 -37.97 -43.41
C ARG A 54 54.56 -37.45 -42.75
N VAL A 55 54.70 -36.13 -42.56
CA VAL A 55 55.81 -35.51 -41.81
C VAL A 55 55.78 -35.91 -40.33
N LEU A 56 54.60 -35.96 -39.72
CA LEU A 56 54.46 -36.37 -38.32
C LEU A 56 54.85 -37.85 -38.12
N VAL A 57 54.42 -38.73 -39.03
CA VAL A 57 54.75 -40.17 -38.98
C VAL A 57 56.22 -40.43 -39.28
N SER A 58 56.86 -39.71 -40.21
CA SER A 58 58.29 -39.88 -40.51
C SER A 58 59.20 -39.43 -39.37
N ARG A 59 58.78 -38.42 -38.59
CA ARG A 59 59.51 -37.88 -37.42
C ARG A 59 59.01 -38.40 -36.07
N ARG A 60 58.21 -39.49 -36.05
CA ARG A 60 57.56 -40.02 -34.84
C ARG A 60 58.47 -40.20 -33.62
N GLY A 61 59.73 -40.59 -33.81
CA GLY A 61 60.70 -40.76 -32.71
C GLY A 61 61.08 -39.45 -32.01
N LEU A 62 61.22 -38.35 -32.76
CA LEU A 62 61.51 -37.01 -32.23
C LEU A 62 60.28 -36.42 -31.52
N VAL A 63 59.09 -36.68 -32.07
CA VAL A 63 57.83 -36.26 -31.44
C VAL A 63 57.61 -36.99 -30.12
N LEU A 64 57.83 -38.31 -30.11
CA LEU A 64 57.75 -39.13 -28.90
C LEU A 64 58.78 -38.73 -27.84
N SER A 65 60.03 -38.40 -28.21
CA SER A 65 61.05 -38.03 -27.22
C SER A 65 60.77 -36.66 -26.55
N ILE A 66 60.26 -35.68 -27.30
CA ILE A 66 59.87 -34.37 -26.73
C ILE A 66 58.67 -34.53 -25.78
N VAL A 67 57.63 -35.25 -26.19
CA VAL A 67 56.44 -35.48 -25.36
C VAL A 67 56.79 -36.31 -24.12
N ALA A 68 57.59 -37.37 -24.25
CA ALA A 68 58.06 -38.17 -23.12
C ALA A 68 58.94 -37.36 -22.17
N GLY A 69 59.86 -36.54 -22.67
CA GLY A 69 60.71 -35.67 -21.86
C GLY A 69 59.92 -34.62 -21.08
N ALA A 70 58.94 -33.98 -21.72
CA ALA A 70 58.05 -33.00 -21.06
C ALA A 70 57.12 -33.66 -20.02
N LEU A 71 56.62 -34.87 -20.28
CA LEU A 71 55.85 -35.65 -19.30
C LEU A 71 56.71 -36.10 -18.12
N ALA A 72 57.96 -36.54 -18.36
CA ALA A 72 58.91 -36.88 -17.31
C ALA A 72 59.24 -35.65 -16.43
N ALA A 73 59.50 -34.49 -17.04
CA ALA A 73 59.71 -33.25 -16.31
C ALA A 73 58.47 -32.81 -15.51
N CYS A 74 57.27 -33.01 -16.05
CA CYS A 74 56.00 -32.77 -15.36
C CYS A 74 55.82 -33.69 -14.14
N LEU A 75 56.17 -34.98 -14.28
CA LEU A 75 56.11 -35.97 -13.19
C LEU A 75 57.11 -35.63 -12.08
N VAL A 76 58.35 -35.26 -12.45
CA VAL A 76 59.36 -34.76 -11.51
C VAL A 76 58.88 -33.50 -10.79
N TYR A 77 58.30 -32.53 -11.51
CA TYR A 77 57.72 -31.33 -10.89
C TYR A 77 56.60 -31.68 -9.90
N CYS A 78 55.69 -32.59 -10.25
CA CYS A 78 54.61 -33.02 -9.37
C CYS A 78 55.11 -33.76 -8.12
N ALA A 79 56.30 -34.37 -8.17
CA ALA A 79 56.93 -35.03 -7.03
C ALA A 79 57.70 -34.08 -6.10
N LEU A 80 58.24 -32.97 -6.62
CA LEU A 80 58.98 -31.96 -5.82
C LEU A 80 58.11 -30.80 -5.32
N ALA A 81 56.98 -30.51 -5.96
CA ALA A 81 56.13 -29.39 -5.56
C ALA A 81 55.41 -29.69 -4.22
N PRO A 82 55.30 -28.70 -3.30
CA PRO A 82 54.70 -28.92 -1.99
C PRO A 82 53.21 -29.24 -2.10
N ALA A 83 52.81 -30.36 -1.51
CA ALA A 83 51.42 -30.79 -1.44
C ALA A 83 50.56 -29.76 -0.70
N GLN A 84 49.41 -29.39 -1.28
CA GLN A 84 48.44 -28.51 -0.66
C GLN A 84 47.13 -29.25 -0.37
N TYR A 85 46.64 -29.12 0.86
CA TYR A 85 45.38 -29.67 1.33
C TYR A 85 44.37 -28.53 1.54
N GLU A 86 43.11 -28.77 1.16
CA GLU A 86 42.02 -27.80 1.28
C GLU A 86 40.91 -28.41 2.15
N SER A 87 40.70 -27.85 3.34
CA SER A 87 39.49 -28.15 4.12
C SER A 87 38.36 -27.24 3.65
N ARG A 88 37.12 -27.74 3.69
CA ARG A 88 35.90 -27.00 3.32
C ARG A 88 34.79 -27.28 4.32
N ALA A 89 34.02 -26.25 4.62
CA ALA A 89 32.77 -26.30 5.35
C ALA A 89 31.67 -25.61 4.54
N ARG A 90 30.42 -26.01 4.76
CA ARG A 90 29.24 -25.36 4.15
C ARG A 90 28.31 -24.85 5.22
N LEU A 91 27.90 -23.60 5.05
CA LEU A 91 27.06 -22.84 5.98
C LEU A 91 25.77 -22.45 5.24
N ALA A 92 24.61 -22.72 5.83
CA ALA A 92 23.32 -22.29 5.31
C ALA A 92 22.83 -21.05 6.07
N LEU A 93 22.42 -20.00 5.35
CA LEU A 93 21.76 -18.84 5.94
C LEU A 93 20.32 -19.21 6.35
N ARG A 94 19.89 -18.82 7.56
CA ARG A 94 18.49 -18.89 7.99
C ARG A 94 17.75 -17.64 7.49
N THR A 95 16.70 -17.84 6.69
CA THR A 95 15.89 -16.74 6.14
C THR A 95 14.69 -16.34 6.98
N THR A 96 14.31 -17.14 7.98
CA THR A 96 13.34 -16.74 9.00
C THR A 96 14.04 -15.79 9.98
N PRO A 97 13.67 -14.50 10.04
CA PRO A 97 14.28 -13.58 11.00
C PRO A 97 13.99 -14.06 12.41
N ALA A 98 15.05 -14.16 13.22
CA ALA A 98 14.95 -14.50 14.63
C ALA A 98 14.36 -13.34 15.43
N THR A 99 13.02 -13.28 15.50
CA THR A 99 12.23 -12.47 16.43
C THR A 99 12.72 -11.01 16.54
N THR A 100 12.58 -10.24 15.46
CA THR A 100 12.84 -8.79 15.52
C THR A 100 11.54 -8.01 15.68
N LEU A 101 11.49 -7.29 16.81
CA LEU A 101 10.77 -6.06 17.15
C LEU A 101 10.17 -5.25 15.98
N ARG A 102 9.19 -5.82 15.27
CA ARG A 102 8.36 -5.10 14.31
C ARG A 102 7.10 -4.62 15.03
N MET A 103 6.93 -3.30 15.10
CA MET A 103 5.66 -2.69 15.52
C MET A 103 4.53 -2.91 14.50
N ASP A 104 4.85 -3.39 13.30
CA ASP A 104 3.86 -3.69 12.27
C ASP A 104 4.15 -5.03 11.58
N ALA A 105 3.27 -6.00 11.85
CA ALA A 105 3.38 -7.40 11.45
C ALA A 105 2.32 -7.77 10.41
N GLY A 106 2.29 -7.04 9.29
CA GLY A 106 1.62 -7.49 8.08
C GLY A 106 2.26 -8.80 7.57
N GLU A 107 1.51 -9.90 7.59
CA GLU A 107 1.93 -11.17 7.03
C GLU A 107 2.09 -11.07 5.50
N GLY A 108 3.30 -11.34 4.99
CA GLY A 108 3.50 -11.64 3.57
C GLY A 108 4.64 -10.91 2.86
N SER A 109 5.86 -11.47 2.92
CA SER A 109 6.77 -11.40 1.77
C SER A 109 7.86 -12.47 1.76
N PHE A 110 7.48 -13.72 1.45
CA PHE A 110 8.46 -14.80 1.19
C PHE A 110 9.34 -14.50 -0.04
N SER A 111 8.81 -13.77 -1.03
CA SER A 111 9.51 -13.47 -2.28
C SER A 111 10.62 -12.41 -2.11
N GLY A 112 10.40 -11.38 -1.27
CA GLY A 112 11.43 -10.41 -0.92
C GLY A 112 12.60 -11.03 -0.16
N SER A 113 12.29 -11.96 0.77
CA SER A 113 13.29 -12.67 1.58
C SER A 113 14.33 -13.44 0.75
N LEU A 114 13.95 -14.04 -0.39
CA LEU A 114 14.88 -14.80 -1.24
C LEU A 114 15.85 -13.93 -2.06
N ALA A 115 15.41 -12.74 -2.52
CA ALA A 115 16.28 -11.80 -3.21
C ALA A 115 17.24 -11.11 -2.25
N SER A 116 16.73 -10.64 -1.10
CA SER A 116 17.55 -10.10 0.00
C SER A 116 18.48 -11.14 0.61
N GLY A 117 18.09 -12.42 0.62
CA GLY A 117 18.92 -13.52 1.10
C GLY A 117 20.20 -13.72 0.27
N GLN A 118 20.22 -13.34 -1.01
CA GLN A 118 21.45 -13.40 -1.83
C GLN A 118 22.41 -12.26 -1.49
N THR A 119 21.93 -11.03 -1.30
CA THR A 119 22.79 -9.92 -0.88
C THR A 119 23.30 -10.11 0.56
N GLN A 120 22.47 -10.64 1.45
CA GLN A 120 22.89 -11.07 2.80
C GLN A 120 23.99 -12.14 2.75
N LEU A 121 23.88 -13.13 1.84
CA LEU A 121 24.91 -14.16 1.66
C LEU A 121 26.24 -13.58 1.14
N GLU A 122 26.21 -12.53 0.32
CA GLU A 122 27.39 -11.79 -0.12
C GLU A 122 28.01 -10.93 1.00
N THR A 123 27.19 -10.29 1.84
CA THR A 123 27.64 -9.61 3.06
C THR A 123 28.30 -10.60 4.02
N LEU A 124 27.67 -11.76 4.27
CA LEU A 124 28.26 -12.83 5.08
C LEU A 124 29.60 -13.30 4.49
N ALA A 125 29.67 -13.47 3.17
CA ALA A 125 30.90 -13.83 2.46
C ALA A 125 32.01 -12.77 2.59
N SER A 126 31.67 -11.47 2.72
CA SER A 126 32.66 -10.41 2.96
C SER A 126 33.10 -10.35 4.41
N VAL A 127 32.21 -10.57 5.38
CA VAL A 127 32.56 -10.66 6.82
C VAL A 127 33.53 -11.81 7.08
N PHE A 128 33.33 -12.98 6.46
CA PHE A 128 34.27 -14.11 6.54
C PHE A 128 35.66 -13.83 5.93
N ARG A 129 35.80 -12.78 5.11
CA ARG A 129 37.10 -12.32 4.56
C ARG A 129 37.71 -11.16 5.36
N SER A 130 37.06 -10.67 6.41
CA SER A 130 37.51 -9.48 7.12
C SER A 130 38.83 -9.69 7.90
N ASP A 131 39.68 -8.67 7.87
CA ASP A 131 40.97 -8.58 8.55
C ASP A 131 40.86 -8.92 10.05
N GLN A 132 39.83 -8.40 10.72
CA GLN A 132 39.60 -8.61 12.15
C GLN A 132 39.37 -10.09 12.49
N LEU A 133 38.55 -10.77 11.69
CA LEU A 133 38.23 -12.19 11.87
C LEU A 133 39.41 -13.08 11.50
N ALA A 134 40.13 -12.75 10.42
CA ALA A 134 41.38 -13.40 10.03
C ALA A 134 42.43 -13.28 11.15
N TRP A 135 42.63 -12.08 11.70
CA TRP A 135 43.59 -11.82 12.78
C TRP A 135 43.25 -12.59 14.06
N ARG A 136 41.99 -12.57 14.49
CA ARG A 136 41.48 -13.33 15.65
C ARG A 136 41.85 -14.82 15.53
N VAL A 137 41.63 -15.43 14.36
CA VAL A 137 41.97 -16.84 14.09
C VAL A 137 43.49 -17.09 13.99
N ILE A 138 44.26 -16.18 13.39
CA ILE A 138 45.73 -16.28 13.32
C ILE A 138 46.34 -16.33 14.73
N LEU A 139 45.80 -15.57 15.68
CA LEU A 139 46.22 -15.55 17.07
C LEU A 139 45.72 -16.78 17.85
N GLU A 140 44.43 -17.14 17.74
CA GLU A 140 43.80 -18.27 18.45
C GLU A 140 44.49 -19.61 18.11
N GLU A 141 44.58 -19.95 16.83
CA GLU A 141 45.24 -21.18 16.35
C GLU A 141 46.78 -21.05 16.29
N ARG A 142 47.32 -19.90 16.66
CA ARG A 142 48.76 -19.57 16.67
C ARG A 142 49.45 -19.88 15.33
N LEU A 143 48.78 -19.57 14.22
CA LEU A 143 49.23 -19.91 12.85
C LEU A 143 50.63 -19.35 12.53
N TYR A 144 50.99 -18.21 13.13
CA TYR A 144 52.33 -17.61 13.04
C TYR A 144 53.48 -18.52 13.51
N ARG A 145 53.21 -19.52 14.36
CA ARG A 145 54.19 -20.53 14.81
C ARG A 145 54.27 -21.76 13.91
N GLN A 146 53.28 -21.99 13.05
CA GLN A 146 53.18 -23.22 12.26
C GLN A 146 53.92 -23.06 10.93
N PRO A 147 54.98 -23.84 10.63
CA PRO A 147 55.83 -23.64 9.45
C PRO A 147 55.06 -23.76 8.12
N SER A 148 54.06 -24.64 8.08
CA SER A 148 53.14 -24.84 6.94
C SER A 148 52.37 -23.56 6.56
N PHE A 149 52.10 -22.68 7.54
CA PHE A 149 51.52 -21.36 7.31
C PHE A 149 52.63 -20.30 7.21
N SER A 150 53.41 -20.10 8.26
CA SER A 150 54.30 -18.94 8.45
C SER A 150 55.41 -18.80 7.40
N GLY A 151 55.95 -19.91 6.88
CA GLY A 151 57.09 -19.87 5.94
C GLY A 151 58.29 -19.10 6.51
N ASP A 152 58.85 -18.15 5.75
CA ASP A 152 59.99 -17.32 6.19
C ASP A 152 59.62 -16.20 7.18
N PHE A 153 58.39 -16.12 7.70
CA PHE A 153 57.96 -15.08 8.64
C PHE A 153 58.92 -14.91 9.83
N ALA A 154 59.33 -16.01 10.48
CA ALA A 154 60.23 -15.99 11.62
C ALA A 154 61.66 -15.49 11.28
N ARG A 155 62.06 -15.53 10.01
CA ARG A 155 63.33 -14.95 9.53
C ARG A 155 63.19 -13.45 9.21
N ARG A 156 62.00 -13.02 8.78
CA ARG A 156 61.73 -11.64 8.35
C ARG A 156 61.37 -10.72 9.52
N PHE A 157 60.74 -11.26 10.56
CA PHE A 157 60.34 -10.53 11.78
C PHE A 157 60.86 -11.25 13.04
N PRO A 158 62.18 -11.27 13.28
CA PRO A 158 62.74 -11.82 14.52
C PRO A 158 62.26 -10.99 15.73
N GLY A 159 61.72 -11.65 16.76
CA GLY A 159 61.19 -10.98 17.96
C GLY A 159 59.71 -10.58 17.91
N PHE A 160 58.90 -11.18 17.03
CA PHE A 160 57.44 -10.94 17.01
C PHE A 160 56.73 -11.33 18.32
N HIS A 161 55.97 -10.40 18.90
CA HIS A 161 55.13 -10.62 20.07
C HIS A 161 53.64 -10.44 19.72
N ALA A 162 52.82 -11.47 20.00
CA ALA A 162 51.40 -11.51 19.64
C ALA A 162 50.54 -10.44 20.36
N GLU A 163 50.93 -10.02 21.55
CA GLU A 163 50.19 -9.04 22.38
C GLU A 163 50.39 -7.58 21.92
N ARG A 164 51.44 -7.32 21.13
CA ARG A 164 51.78 -6.02 20.55
C ARG A 164 52.35 -6.21 19.15
N PRO A 165 51.52 -6.57 18.16
CA PRO A 165 51.99 -6.78 16.80
C PRO A 165 52.55 -5.48 16.21
N THR A 166 53.58 -5.60 15.37
CA THR A 166 53.94 -4.50 14.47
C THR A 166 52.99 -4.51 13.27
N PRO A 167 52.55 -3.34 12.77
CA PRO A 167 51.54 -3.28 11.69
C PRO A 167 52.01 -3.97 10.40
N GLU A 168 53.31 -3.99 10.13
CA GLU A 168 53.90 -4.71 8.99
C GLU A 168 53.82 -6.24 9.14
N ALA A 169 53.99 -6.76 10.36
CA ALA A 169 53.93 -8.19 10.63
C ALA A 169 52.48 -8.70 10.63
N GLU A 170 51.55 -7.90 11.16
CA GLU A 170 50.10 -8.13 11.09
C GLU A 170 49.62 -8.18 9.63
N ALA A 171 49.89 -7.14 8.84
CA ALA A 171 49.52 -7.09 7.43
C ALA A 171 50.15 -8.24 6.61
N TYR A 172 51.38 -8.66 6.92
CA TYR A 172 52.00 -9.82 6.27
C TYR A 172 51.24 -11.13 6.55
N LEU A 173 50.83 -11.36 7.80
CA LEU A 173 50.11 -12.57 8.21
C LEU A 173 48.67 -12.57 7.68
N ILE A 174 47.97 -11.44 7.72
CA ILE A 174 46.60 -11.28 7.19
C ILE A 174 46.59 -11.54 5.68
N ARG A 175 47.42 -10.84 4.90
CA ARG A 175 47.50 -11.04 3.44
C ARG A 175 47.77 -12.51 3.06
N ARG A 176 48.64 -13.17 3.81
CA ARG A 176 48.98 -14.59 3.61
C ARG A 176 47.86 -15.55 4.03
N PHE A 177 46.97 -15.12 4.93
CA PHE A 177 45.74 -15.80 5.28
C PHE A 177 44.69 -15.65 4.18
N GLU A 178 44.47 -14.42 3.68
CA GLU A 178 43.58 -14.11 2.56
C GLU A 178 43.97 -14.90 1.29
N ASP A 179 45.24 -14.90 0.90
CA ASP A 179 45.78 -15.66 -0.25
C ASP A 179 45.47 -17.18 -0.18
N ARG A 180 45.16 -17.70 1.02
CA ARG A 180 44.89 -19.13 1.29
C ARG A 180 43.43 -19.41 1.65
N LEU A 181 42.66 -18.38 1.97
CA LEU A 181 41.25 -18.44 2.31
C LEU A 181 40.41 -18.40 1.03
N ARG A 182 39.40 -19.26 0.95
CA ARG A 182 38.46 -19.30 -0.16
C ARG A 182 37.04 -19.26 0.37
N VAL A 183 36.36 -18.14 0.17
CA VAL A 183 34.96 -17.93 0.55
C VAL A 183 34.15 -17.68 -0.71
N SER A 184 33.22 -18.57 -1.04
CA SER A 184 32.41 -18.51 -2.25
C SER A 184 30.94 -18.85 -1.98
N THR A 185 30.04 -18.05 -2.55
CA THR A 185 28.59 -18.29 -2.55
C THR A 185 28.23 -19.31 -3.63
N ILE A 186 27.28 -20.22 -3.36
CA ILE A 186 26.80 -21.18 -4.34
C ILE A 186 25.56 -20.59 -5.05
N PRO A 187 25.62 -20.30 -6.37
CA PRO A 187 24.54 -19.58 -7.06
C PRO A 187 23.17 -20.24 -6.92
N ARG A 188 22.13 -19.43 -6.75
CA ARG A 188 20.73 -19.87 -6.54
C ARG A 188 20.50 -20.75 -5.30
N THR A 189 21.42 -20.73 -4.34
CA THR A 189 21.25 -21.36 -3.03
C THR A 189 21.64 -20.39 -1.93
N LEU A 190 21.18 -20.65 -0.71
CA LEU A 190 21.56 -19.89 0.49
C LEU A 190 22.74 -20.55 1.21
N LEU A 191 23.67 -21.13 0.43
CA LEU A 191 24.84 -21.85 0.92
C LEU A 191 26.12 -21.06 0.65
N LEU A 192 26.88 -20.83 1.71
CA LEU A 192 28.23 -20.30 1.68
C LEU A 192 29.23 -21.46 1.85
N GLU A 193 30.17 -21.60 0.90
CA GLU A 193 31.29 -22.53 1.01
C GLU A 193 32.53 -21.76 1.49
N VAL A 194 33.08 -22.18 2.63
CA VAL A 194 34.27 -21.60 3.26
C VAL A 194 35.35 -22.67 3.31
N GLY A 195 36.53 -22.38 2.78
CA GLY A 195 37.65 -23.32 2.80
C GLY A 195 39.00 -22.63 2.95
N PHE A 196 40.00 -23.39 3.42
CA PHE A 196 41.34 -22.89 3.68
C PHE A 196 42.40 -23.87 3.16
N ARG A 197 43.46 -23.32 2.55
CA ARG A 197 44.56 -24.09 1.95
C ARG A 197 45.82 -24.06 2.80
N CYS A 198 46.31 -25.24 3.19
CA CYS A 198 47.57 -25.36 3.93
C CYS A 198 48.37 -26.59 3.48
N GLY A 199 49.67 -26.63 3.83
CA GLY A 199 50.52 -27.81 3.60
C GLY A 199 50.18 -29.02 4.47
N ASP A 200 49.27 -28.85 5.43
CA ASP A 200 48.75 -29.89 6.32
C ASP A 200 47.21 -29.78 6.38
N GLY A 201 46.53 -30.90 6.12
CA GLY A 201 45.07 -30.99 6.17
C GLY A 201 44.48 -30.88 7.58
N ALA A 202 45.24 -31.24 8.63
CA ALA A 202 44.78 -31.13 10.02
C ALA A 202 44.74 -29.65 10.47
N ILE A 203 45.79 -28.89 10.14
CA ILE A 203 45.82 -27.44 10.31
C ILE A 203 44.68 -26.78 9.53
N ALA A 204 44.51 -27.13 8.24
CA ALA A 204 43.46 -26.54 7.42
C ALA A 204 42.04 -26.76 7.99
N ALA A 205 41.76 -27.95 8.53
CA ALA A 205 40.47 -28.24 9.17
C ALA A 205 40.25 -27.42 10.45
N LYS A 206 41.27 -27.34 11.32
CA LYS A 206 41.21 -26.51 12.54
C LYS A 206 41.02 -25.03 12.23
N THR A 207 41.75 -24.49 11.26
CA THR A 207 41.61 -23.07 10.87
C THR A 207 40.18 -22.74 10.40
N VAL A 208 39.55 -23.58 9.58
CA VAL A 208 38.15 -23.37 9.16
C VAL A 208 37.18 -23.52 10.34
N GLN A 209 37.43 -24.46 11.25
CA GLN A 209 36.59 -24.65 12.45
C GLN A 209 36.69 -23.45 13.41
N ALA A 210 37.90 -22.93 13.65
CA ALA A 210 38.14 -21.73 14.44
C ALA A 210 37.50 -20.50 13.79
N LEU A 211 37.59 -20.35 12.47
CA LEU A 211 36.95 -19.26 11.71
C LEU A 211 35.42 -19.23 11.89
N ILE A 212 34.76 -20.39 11.81
CA ILE A 212 33.31 -20.50 12.02
C ILE A 212 32.93 -20.17 13.48
N ARG A 213 33.73 -20.63 14.45
CA ARG A 213 33.51 -20.35 15.89
C ARG A 213 33.71 -18.87 16.20
N ALA A 214 34.81 -18.28 15.74
CA ALA A 214 35.17 -16.88 15.95
C ALA A 214 34.11 -15.94 15.36
N TYR A 215 33.53 -16.31 14.20
CA TYR A 215 32.39 -15.58 13.63
C TYR A 215 31.13 -15.74 14.48
N GLY A 216 30.78 -16.96 14.91
CA GLY A 216 29.62 -17.18 15.78
C GLY A 216 29.67 -16.36 17.08
N VAL A 217 30.84 -16.29 17.72
CA VAL A 217 31.06 -15.46 18.92
C VAL A 217 30.94 -13.97 18.60
N GLN A 218 31.50 -13.50 17.47
CA GLN A 218 31.39 -12.10 17.06
C GLN A 218 29.93 -11.69 16.77
N GLU A 219 29.15 -12.56 16.15
CA GLU A 219 27.73 -12.34 15.85
C GLU A 219 26.90 -12.30 17.14
N GLU A 220 27.20 -13.17 18.10
CA GLU A 220 26.58 -13.17 19.43
C GLU A 220 26.93 -11.90 20.21
N GLU A 221 28.21 -11.48 20.23
CA GLU A 221 28.68 -10.21 20.81
C GLU A 221 27.95 -9.01 20.19
N ALA A 222 27.87 -8.94 18.86
CA ALA A 222 27.21 -7.85 18.13
C ALA A 222 25.70 -7.80 18.40
N ARG A 223 25.01 -8.95 18.41
CA ARG A 223 23.58 -9.05 18.73
C ARG A 223 23.30 -8.67 20.18
N VAL A 224 24.14 -9.09 21.13
CA VAL A 224 24.00 -8.71 22.56
C VAL A 224 24.19 -7.20 22.72
N GLN A 225 25.16 -6.59 22.04
CA GLN A 225 25.34 -5.13 22.07
C GLN A 225 24.16 -4.38 21.44
N ALA A 226 23.70 -4.80 20.27
CA ALA A 226 22.56 -4.17 19.58
C ALA A 226 21.25 -4.29 20.38
N THR A 227 20.99 -5.46 20.98
CA THR A 227 19.81 -5.67 21.85
C THR A 227 19.92 -4.91 23.17
N ALA A 228 21.11 -4.80 23.77
CA ALA A 228 21.33 -3.96 24.96
C ALA A 228 21.08 -2.47 24.65
N GLN A 229 21.63 -1.94 23.56
CA GLN A 229 21.40 -0.55 23.14
C GLN A 229 19.92 -0.28 22.84
N ALA A 230 19.23 -1.20 22.15
CA ALA A 230 17.79 -1.09 21.91
C ALA A 230 16.97 -1.16 23.21
N ALA A 231 17.37 -2.01 24.17
CA ALA A 231 16.73 -2.09 25.48
C ALA A 231 16.95 -0.83 26.33
N ASP A 232 18.13 -0.22 26.28
CA ASP A 232 18.41 1.04 26.97
C ASP A 232 17.62 2.21 26.38
N TRP A 233 17.53 2.30 25.05
CA TRP A 233 16.64 3.26 24.38
C TRP A 233 15.16 3.02 24.75
N LEU A 234 14.67 1.77 24.73
CA LEU A 234 13.31 1.43 25.16
C LEU A 234 13.05 1.79 26.63
N ARG A 235 14.02 1.58 27.53
CA ARG A 235 13.92 2.00 28.94
C ARG A 235 13.79 3.51 29.09
N GLU A 236 14.49 4.29 28.27
CA GLU A 236 14.37 5.74 28.24
C GLU A 236 13.00 6.19 27.73
N GLN A 237 12.52 5.62 26.61
CA GLN A 237 11.17 5.88 26.09
C GLN A 237 10.07 5.48 27.10
N LEU A 238 10.25 4.37 27.81
CA LEU A 238 9.31 3.94 28.86
C LEU A 238 9.25 4.89 30.06
N ARG A 239 10.38 5.52 30.43
CA ARG A 239 10.39 6.59 31.47
C ARG A 239 9.65 7.83 30.98
N ALA A 240 9.85 8.24 29.73
CA ALA A 240 9.12 9.35 29.13
C ALA A 240 7.61 9.07 29.04
N LEU A 241 7.21 7.91 28.50
CA LEU A 241 5.81 7.47 28.41
C LEU A 241 5.15 7.37 29.79
N LYS A 242 5.82 6.78 30.78
CA LYS A 242 5.32 6.73 32.16
C LYS A 242 5.12 8.13 32.74
N THR A 243 6.05 9.05 32.48
CA THR A 243 5.94 10.44 32.95
C THR A 243 4.77 11.15 32.28
N LYS A 244 4.55 10.93 30.98
CA LYS A 244 3.38 11.47 30.26
C LYS A 244 2.07 10.90 30.81
N SER A 245 1.95 9.57 30.94
CA SER A 245 0.74 8.93 31.48
C SER A 245 0.39 9.42 32.89
N VAL A 246 1.37 9.59 33.77
CA VAL A 246 1.14 10.18 35.10
C VAL A 246 0.71 11.65 35.01
N GLN A 247 1.29 12.46 34.11
CA GLN A 247 0.85 13.84 33.90
C GLN A 247 -0.56 13.95 33.31
N ASP A 248 -0.93 13.05 32.39
CA ASP A 248 -2.25 13.01 31.77
C ASP A 248 -3.32 12.59 32.82
N ASP A 249 -3.03 11.58 33.66
CA ASP A 249 -3.85 11.19 34.82
C ASP A 249 -3.97 12.33 35.87
N GLU A 250 -2.86 13.01 36.19
CA GLU A 250 -2.85 14.14 37.12
C GLU A 250 -3.74 15.29 36.61
N ARG A 251 -3.63 15.66 35.32
CA ARG A 251 -4.48 16.67 34.67
C ARG A 251 -5.96 16.29 34.73
N LEU A 252 -6.30 15.03 34.43
CA LEU A 252 -7.67 14.55 34.49
C LEU A 252 -8.25 14.70 35.90
N THR A 253 -7.51 14.27 36.93
CA THR A 253 -7.97 14.40 38.33
C THR A 253 -7.96 15.84 38.86
N SER A 254 -7.11 16.73 38.35
CA SER A 254 -7.16 18.16 38.71
C SER A 254 -8.35 18.85 38.05
N PHE A 255 -8.61 18.57 36.77
CA PHE A 255 -9.77 19.09 36.04
C PHE A 255 -11.09 18.62 36.68
N GLN A 256 -11.17 17.34 37.07
CA GLN A 256 -12.30 16.79 37.80
C GLN A 256 -12.55 17.53 39.14
N ARG A 257 -11.48 17.86 39.88
CA ARG A 257 -11.56 18.61 41.15
C ARG A 257 -11.93 20.08 40.96
N GLU A 258 -11.44 20.72 39.90
CA GLU A 258 -11.72 22.12 39.56
C GLU A 258 -13.17 22.32 39.11
N HIS A 259 -13.69 21.44 38.26
CA HIS A 259 -15.06 21.51 37.74
C HIS A 259 -16.10 20.73 38.57
N GLY A 260 -15.71 20.09 39.67
CA GLY A 260 -16.63 19.38 40.57
C GLY A 260 -17.33 18.17 39.94
N LEU A 261 -16.71 17.53 38.94
CA LEU A 261 -17.29 16.44 38.15
C LEU A 261 -17.30 15.12 38.94
N VAL A 262 -18.27 14.97 39.85
CA VAL A 262 -18.47 13.74 40.64
C VAL A 262 -19.22 12.71 39.80
N ILE A 263 -18.47 11.88 39.08
CA ILE A 263 -18.99 10.68 38.41
C ILE A 263 -19.14 9.60 39.50
N ALA A 264 -20.36 9.46 40.02
CA ALA A 264 -20.73 8.26 40.76
C ALA A 264 -21.10 7.18 39.72
N PRO A 265 -20.47 5.99 39.73
CA PRO A 265 -20.86 4.91 38.84
C PRO A 265 -22.23 4.39 39.28
N GLU A 266 -23.29 4.89 38.63
CA GLU A 266 -24.65 4.48 38.91
C GLU A 266 -24.88 3.09 38.32
N VAL A 267 -24.79 2.08 39.17
CA VAL A 267 -25.10 0.69 38.81
C VAL A 267 -26.60 0.60 38.66
N LEU A 268 -27.08 0.67 37.42
CA LEU A 268 -28.47 0.39 37.08
C LEU A 268 -28.86 -0.99 37.62
N SER A 269 -30.15 -1.17 37.92
CA SER A 269 -30.71 -2.40 38.52
C SER A 269 -30.59 -3.66 37.65
N ASN A 270 -30.07 -3.54 36.43
CA ASN A 270 -29.71 -4.62 35.51
C ASN A 270 -28.21 -5.00 35.52
N GLY A 271 -27.37 -4.30 36.30
CA GLY A 271 -25.93 -4.52 36.39
C GLY A 271 -25.08 -3.87 35.28
N SER A 272 -25.67 -3.09 34.36
CA SER A 272 -24.91 -2.32 33.37
C SER A 272 -24.59 -0.91 33.89
N THR A 273 -23.31 -0.52 33.90
CA THR A 273 -22.89 0.86 34.12
C THR A 273 -23.05 1.65 32.82
N SER A 274 -23.96 2.63 32.78
CA SER A 274 -24.09 3.57 31.66
C SER A 274 -23.83 5.00 32.13
N ASP A 275 -22.79 5.63 31.59
CA ASP A 275 -22.40 7.03 31.84
C ASP A 275 -23.46 7.99 31.22
N VAL A 276 -24.63 8.15 31.87
CA VAL A 276 -25.74 9.00 31.38
C VAL A 276 -26.11 10.06 32.42
N GLN A 277 -25.13 10.91 32.74
CA GLN A 277 -25.26 11.95 33.78
C GLN A 277 -25.97 13.24 33.31
N HIS A 278 -26.52 13.27 32.08
CA HIS A 278 -26.96 14.51 31.41
C HIS A 278 -28.47 14.71 31.25
N VAL A 279 -29.32 13.68 31.44
CA VAL A 279 -30.76 13.77 31.11
C VAL A 279 -31.49 14.83 31.95
N SER A 280 -31.14 14.99 33.23
CA SER A 280 -31.83 15.89 34.17
C SER A 280 -31.74 17.38 33.81
N ALA A 281 -30.63 17.82 33.22
CA ALA A 281 -30.44 19.21 32.81
C ALA A 281 -31.30 19.57 31.58
N TYR A 282 -31.35 18.68 30.59
CA TYR A 282 -32.18 18.89 29.39
C TYR A 282 -33.67 18.84 29.71
N THR A 283 -34.12 17.94 30.59
CA THR A 283 -35.53 17.92 31.04
C THR A 283 -35.97 19.21 31.73
N ALA A 284 -35.07 19.86 32.48
CA ALA A 284 -35.36 21.14 33.13
C ALA A 284 -35.41 22.33 32.12
N LEU A 285 -34.62 22.26 31.05
CA LEU A 285 -34.67 23.23 29.95
C LEU A 285 -35.95 23.10 29.13
N ASP A 286 -36.40 21.88 28.84
CA ASP A 286 -37.66 21.63 28.13
C ASP A 286 -38.88 22.11 28.93
N GLU A 287 -38.86 21.97 30.25
CA GLU A 287 -39.93 22.48 31.12
C GLU A 287 -39.99 24.02 31.09
N LEU A 288 -38.84 24.70 31.26
CA LEU A 288 -38.74 26.17 31.15
C LEU A 288 -39.15 26.67 29.76
N ALA A 289 -38.81 25.94 28.69
CA ALA A 289 -39.23 26.27 27.34
C ALA A 289 -40.75 26.16 27.16
N ARG A 290 -41.39 25.13 27.75
CA ARG A 290 -42.86 24.99 27.77
C ARG A 290 -43.54 26.07 28.61
N GLU A 291 -43.00 26.42 29.78
CA GLU A 291 -43.51 27.54 30.59
C GLU A 291 -43.41 28.89 29.86
N LEU A 292 -42.29 29.16 29.20
CA LEU A 292 -42.10 30.37 28.39
C LEU A 292 -43.06 30.43 27.20
N ALA A 293 -43.30 29.31 26.51
CA ALA A 293 -44.27 29.24 25.43
C ALA A 293 -45.70 29.57 25.92
N ALA A 294 -46.09 29.04 27.09
CA ALA A 294 -47.38 29.37 27.72
C ALA A 294 -47.48 30.85 28.12
N ALA A 295 -46.44 31.41 28.75
CA ALA A 295 -46.41 32.82 29.15
C ALA A 295 -46.44 33.77 27.94
N ARG A 296 -45.73 33.45 26.86
CA ARG A 296 -45.75 34.19 25.59
C ARG A 296 -47.13 34.17 24.94
N ALA A 297 -47.81 33.01 24.96
CA ALA A 297 -49.20 32.92 24.48
C ALA A 297 -50.15 33.78 25.31
N GLU A 298 -50.01 33.80 26.64
CA GLU A 298 -50.78 34.69 27.54
C GLU A 298 -50.50 36.16 27.23
N ARG A 299 -49.24 36.57 27.03
CA ARG A 299 -48.89 37.95 26.68
C ARG A 299 -49.52 38.40 25.35
N ILE A 300 -49.46 37.55 24.31
CA ILE A 300 -50.06 37.85 23.00
C ILE A 300 -51.57 38.05 23.13
N LEU A 301 -52.24 37.20 23.91
CA LEU A 301 -53.68 37.28 24.15
C LEU A 301 -54.05 38.57 24.91
N ARG A 302 -53.35 38.90 26.00
CA ARG A 302 -53.57 40.15 26.76
C ARG A 302 -53.24 41.41 25.96
N GLU A 303 -52.25 41.34 25.07
CA GLU A 303 -51.93 42.43 24.15
C GLU A 303 -53.06 42.64 23.13
N ALA A 304 -53.65 41.56 22.61
CA ALA A 304 -54.78 41.63 21.69
C ALA A 304 -56.03 42.22 22.39
N GLU A 305 -56.34 41.81 23.61
CA GLU A 305 -57.41 42.39 24.44
C GLU A 305 -57.21 43.89 24.67
N TYR A 306 -56.00 44.30 25.09
CA TYR A 306 -55.69 45.71 25.30
C TYR A 306 -55.80 46.55 24.01
N ARG A 307 -55.29 46.05 22.88
CA ARG A 307 -55.42 46.72 21.57
C ARG A 307 -56.89 46.83 21.15
N ALA A 308 -57.68 45.77 21.33
CA ALA A 308 -59.11 45.78 21.01
C ALA A 308 -59.88 46.78 21.89
N ALA A 309 -59.59 46.83 23.20
CA ALA A 309 -60.16 47.78 24.14
C ALA A 309 -59.71 49.24 23.93
N TRP A 310 -58.64 49.45 23.15
CA TRP A 310 -58.18 50.78 22.73
C TRP A 310 -58.79 51.23 21.39
N GLN A 311 -59.14 50.30 20.50
CA GLN A 311 -59.62 50.57 19.13
C GLN A 311 -61.15 50.48 18.96
N GLY A 312 -61.85 49.75 19.82
CA GLY A 312 -63.32 49.62 19.83
C GLY A 312 -63.92 49.75 21.22
N ASP A 313 -65.19 49.38 21.38
CA ASP A 313 -65.88 49.45 22.68
C ASP A 313 -65.25 48.46 23.68
N PRO A 314 -64.66 48.93 24.81
CA PRO A 314 -63.93 48.06 25.74
C PRO A 314 -64.84 47.06 26.48
N GLU A 315 -66.15 47.32 26.53
CA GLU A 315 -67.17 46.38 27.00
C GLU A 315 -67.29 45.13 26.11
N LEU A 316 -67.11 45.24 24.78
CA LEU A 316 -67.25 44.10 23.87
C LEU A 316 -66.12 43.08 24.04
N VAL A 317 -64.92 43.55 24.39
CA VAL A 317 -63.78 42.70 24.77
C VAL A 317 -64.09 41.93 26.06
N LEU A 318 -64.76 42.59 27.01
CA LEU A 318 -65.15 42.00 28.30
C LEU A 318 -66.27 40.96 28.16
N ALA A 319 -67.15 41.12 27.18
CA ALA A 319 -68.14 40.11 26.79
C ALA A 319 -67.55 38.93 25.99
N ALA A 320 -66.34 39.10 25.41
CA ALA A 320 -65.65 38.08 24.62
C ALA A 320 -64.66 37.23 25.44
N ASP A 321 -64.18 37.70 26.59
CA ASP A 321 -63.35 36.90 27.51
C ASP A 321 -64.18 36.21 28.62
N PRO A 322 -64.43 34.90 28.54
CA PRO A 322 -65.14 34.16 29.59
C PRO A 322 -64.31 33.98 30.89
N ARG A 323 -63.02 34.32 30.92
CA ARG A 323 -62.16 34.20 32.11
C ARG A 323 -62.16 35.45 32.99
N ALA A 324 -62.40 36.64 32.42
CA ALA A 324 -62.53 37.89 33.17
C ALA A 324 -63.70 37.91 34.19
N GLY A 325 -64.68 37.02 34.04
CA GLY A 325 -65.90 36.98 34.85
C GLY A 325 -65.74 36.50 36.30
N GLN A 326 -64.63 35.86 36.68
CA GLN A 326 -64.56 35.02 37.89
C GLN A 326 -64.51 35.71 39.27
N ASP A 327 -64.88 37.01 39.37
CA ASP A 327 -65.38 37.69 40.59
C ASP A 327 -65.48 39.22 40.36
N SER A 328 -64.52 39.79 39.64
CA SER A 328 -64.41 41.25 39.42
C SER A 328 -64.92 41.73 38.05
N GLY A 329 -65.19 40.82 37.12
CA GLY A 329 -65.80 41.13 35.83
C GLY A 329 -67.29 41.46 35.98
N ASP A 330 -68.03 40.58 36.65
CA ASP A 330 -69.49 40.69 36.83
C ASP A 330 -69.91 41.98 37.51
N ALA A 331 -69.15 42.47 38.50
CA ALA A 331 -69.42 43.75 39.14
C ALA A 331 -69.29 44.94 38.16
N LEU A 332 -68.29 44.93 37.28
CA LEU A 332 -68.13 45.96 36.24
C LEU A 332 -69.22 45.84 35.17
N ILE A 333 -69.53 44.62 34.71
CA ILE A 333 -70.63 44.36 33.77
C ILE A 333 -71.96 44.88 34.34
N ALA A 334 -72.21 44.67 35.64
CA ALA A 334 -73.40 45.18 36.31
C ALA A 334 -73.44 46.72 36.34
N VAL A 335 -72.31 47.39 36.62
CA VAL A 335 -72.20 48.86 36.58
C VAL A 335 -72.42 49.40 35.17
N PHE A 336 -71.77 48.85 34.14
CA PHE A 336 -71.99 49.26 32.75
C PHE A 336 -73.43 49.03 32.29
N ARG A 337 -74.03 47.88 32.66
CA ARG A 337 -75.45 47.59 32.38
C ARG A 337 -76.38 48.61 33.05
N GLN A 338 -76.15 48.94 34.33
CA GLN A 338 -76.93 49.93 35.06
C GLN A 338 -76.81 51.34 34.44
N ILE A 339 -75.61 51.74 34.00
CA ILE A 339 -75.39 53.01 33.28
C ILE A 339 -76.14 53.01 31.95
N ARG A 340 -76.08 51.91 31.18
CA ARG A 340 -76.79 51.75 29.91
C ARG A 340 -78.31 51.80 30.07
N GLU A 341 -78.89 51.05 31.00
CA GLU A 341 -80.33 51.03 31.28
C GLU A 341 -80.85 52.43 31.63
N ARG A 342 -80.14 53.14 32.53
CA ARG A 342 -80.52 54.50 32.95
C ARG A 342 -80.35 55.53 31.83
N ARG A 343 -79.28 55.42 31.04
CA ARG A 343 -79.06 56.22 29.83
C ARG A 343 -80.17 55.98 28.79
N SER A 344 -80.56 54.73 28.52
CA SER A 344 -81.61 54.42 27.55
C SER A 344 -82.97 54.98 27.98
N HIS A 345 -83.32 54.88 29.26
CA HIS A 345 -84.56 55.45 29.79
C HIS A 345 -84.59 56.98 29.65
N LEU A 346 -83.53 57.67 30.05
CA LEU A 346 -83.42 59.13 29.92
C LEU A 346 -83.37 59.59 28.46
N GLN A 347 -82.75 58.81 27.57
CA GLN A 347 -82.70 59.09 26.13
C GLN A 347 -84.09 58.93 25.48
N GLU A 348 -84.89 57.96 25.93
CA GLU A 348 -86.27 57.78 25.47
C GLU A 348 -87.17 58.92 25.98
N GLU A 349 -87.08 59.27 27.28
CA GLU A 349 -87.79 60.42 27.87
C GLU A 349 -87.42 61.74 27.15
N PHE A 350 -86.14 61.94 26.82
CA PHE A 350 -85.66 63.07 26.02
C PHE A 350 -86.24 63.06 24.59
N SER A 351 -86.24 61.91 23.92
CA SER A 351 -86.72 61.78 22.54
C SER A 351 -88.24 61.98 22.41
N GLN A 352 -89.01 61.69 23.47
CA GLN A 352 -90.45 61.97 23.54
C GLN A 352 -90.74 63.44 23.90
N LEU A 353 -90.07 64.01 24.90
CA LEU A 353 -90.39 65.36 25.41
C LEU A 353 -89.83 66.50 24.54
N ASN A 354 -88.64 66.33 23.95
CA ASN A 354 -87.97 67.41 23.22
C ASN A 354 -88.73 67.89 21.96
N PRO A 355 -89.32 67.00 21.12
CA PRO A 355 -90.13 67.44 19.97
C PRO A 355 -91.42 68.16 20.36
N GLU A 356 -92.08 67.76 21.46
CA GLU A 356 -93.37 68.33 21.89
C GLU A 356 -93.23 69.64 22.67
N ARG A 357 -92.19 69.76 23.52
CA ARG A 357 -92.03 70.88 24.47
C ARG A 357 -90.90 71.85 24.11
N GLY A 358 -90.02 71.47 23.18
CA GLY A 358 -88.87 72.27 22.74
C GLY A 358 -87.67 72.24 23.72
N PRO A 359 -86.50 72.70 23.26
CA PRO A 359 -85.21 72.45 23.91
C PRO A 359 -84.94 73.23 25.20
N ASN A 360 -85.82 74.18 25.55
CA ASN A 360 -85.69 75.05 26.72
C ASN A 360 -86.71 74.72 27.84
N TYR A 361 -87.47 73.63 27.71
CA TYR A 361 -88.36 73.19 28.78
C TYR A 361 -87.52 72.69 29.98
N PRO A 362 -87.80 73.09 31.24
CA PRO A 362 -86.92 72.78 32.38
C PRO A 362 -86.54 71.31 32.51
N ARG A 363 -87.51 70.40 32.33
CA ARG A 363 -87.30 68.95 32.37
C ARG A 363 -86.35 68.43 31.27
N VAL A 364 -86.37 69.05 30.09
CA VAL A 364 -85.47 68.68 28.97
C VAL A 364 -84.04 69.16 29.25
N VAL A 365 -83.87 70.25 30.00
CA VAL A 365 -82.55 70.72 30.48
C VAL A 365 -82.01 69.79 31.57
N GLU A 366 -82.83 69.43 32.56
CA GLU A 366 -82.49 68.43 33.60
C GLU A 366 -82.01 67.11 32.97
N ILE A 367 -82.81 66.51 32.08
CA ILE A 367 -82.47 65.24 31.41
C ILE A 367 -81.17 65.36 30.60
N ARG A 368 -80.91 66.51 29.96
CA ARG A 368 -79.67 66.75 29.21
C ARG A 368 -78.44 66.83 30.13
N GLU A 369 -78.57 67.43 31.31
CA GLU A 369 -77.50 67.47 32.30
C GLU A 369 -77.25 66.09 32.93
N GLU A 370 -78.31 65.34 33.27
CA GLU A 370 -78.19 63.95 33.75
C GLU A 370 -77.55 63.02 32.71
N LEU A 371 -77.91 63.16 31.42
CA LEU A 371 -77.29 62.42 30.32
C LEU A 371 -75.80 62.76 30.18
N ALA A 372 -75.43 64.04 30.24
CA ALA A 372 -74.03 64.47 30.15
C ALA A 372 -73.20 63.99 31.35
N GLU A 373 -73.78 63.92 32.55
CA GLU A 373 -73.11 63.36 33.73
C GLU A 373 -72.93 61.83 33.63
N LEU A 374 -73.94 61.10 33.16
CA LEU A 374 -73.82 59.66 32.86
C LEU A 374 -72.76 59.38 31.78
N GLU A 375 -72.65 60.23 30.76
CA GLU A 375 -71.67 60.07 29.68
C GLU A 375 -70.23 60.33 30.18
N LYS A 376 -70.07 61.26 31.13
CA LYS A 376 -68.80 61.50 31.83
C LYS A 376 -68.42 60.36 32.80
N GLN A 377 -69.41 59.76 33.47
CA GLN A 377 -69.20 58.56 34.29
C GLN A 377 -68.75 57.38 33.42
N LEU A 378 -69.43 57.13 32.29
CA LEU A 378 -69.07 56.09 31.32
C LEU A 378 -67.60 56.21 30.86
N GLN A 379 -67.19 57.40 30.40
CA GLN A 379 -65.79 57.66 30.00
C GLN A 379 -64.77 57.40 31.12
N THR A 380 -65.16 57.63 32.38
CA THR A 380 -64.30 57.40 33.55
C THR A 380 -64.11 55.90 33.82
N GLU A 381 -65.19 55.12 33.74
CA GLU A 381 -65.12 53.66 33.88
C GLU A 381 -64.41 53.00 32.68
N ASP A 382 -64.62 53.48 31.45
CA ASP A 382 -63.85 53.07 30.26
C ASP A 382 -62.35 53.35 30.41
N GLY A 383 -61.99 54.46 31.06
CA GLY A 383 -60.61 54.79 31.39
C GLY A 383 -60.00 53.78 32.37
N ARG A 384 -60.71 53.47 33.46
CA ARG A 384 -60.29 52.45 34.43
C ARG A 384 -60.20 51.05 33.82
N LEU A 385 -61.11 50.71 32.90
CA LEU A 385 -61.13 49.41 32.25
C LEU A 385 -59.94 49.23 31.29
N ARG A 386 -59.65 50.22 30.44
CA ARG A 386 -58.45 50.22 29.58
C ARG A 386 -57.16 50.11 30.40
N GLU A 387 -57.10 50.81 31.53
CA GLU A 387 -55.99 50.73 32.48
C GLU A 387 -55.86 49.33 33.14
N ARG A 388 -56.97 48.62 33.40
CA ARG A 388 -56.94 47.22 33.88
C ARG A 388 -56.33 46.28 32.83
N TYR A 389 -56.77 46.38 31.56
CA TYR A 389 -56.18 45.58 30.47
C TYR A 389 -54.71 45.91 30.25
N ARG A 390 -54.33 47.19 30.33
CA ARG A 390 -52.94 47.63 30.27
C ARG A 390 -52.06 46.93 31.32
N ARG A 391 -52.47 46.97 32.60
CA ARG A 391 -51.71 46.31 33.68
C ARG A 391 -51.66 44.79 33.53
N ALA A 392 -52.73 44.17 33.04
CA ALA A 392 -52.76 42.73 32.78
C ALA A 392 -51.78 42.33 31.67
N TRP A 393 -51.64 43.17 30.64
CA TRP A 393 -50.63 43.03 29.59
C TRP A 393 -49.21 43.26 30.15
N GLU A 394 -48.97 44.37 30.87
CA GLU A 394 -47.66 44.69 31.47
C GLU A 394 -47.18 43.57 32.41
N LEU A 395 -48.06 42.98 33.23
CA LEU A 395 -47.75 41.83 34.10
C LEU A 395 -47.37 40.58 33.28
N SER A 396 -48.13 40.27 32.23
CA SER A 396 -47.82 39.12 31.36
C SER A 396 -46.49 39.29 30.60
N ALA A 397 -46.15 40.53 30.21
CA ALA A 397 -44.89 40.86 29.55
C ALA A 397 -43.70 40.73 30.52
N GLN A 398 -43.84 41.19 31.76
CA GLN A 398 -42.82 40.98 32.80
C GLN A 398 -42.60 39.49 33.10
N ARG A 399 -43.67 38.67 33.11
CA ARG A 399 -43.56 37.22 33.29
C ARG A 399 -42.84 36.53 32.13
N GLU A 400 -43.16 36.86 30.87
CA GLU A 400 -42.41 36.36 29.70
C GLU A 400 -40.92 36.73 29.81
N GLN A 401 -40.62 37.98 30.17
CA GLN A 401 -39.24 38.46 30.27
C GLN A 401 -38.43 37.77 31.38
N MET A 402 -39.01 37.51 32.57
CA MET A 402 -38.33 36.77 33.63
C MET A 402 -38.04 35.32 33.21
N LEU A 403 -39.03 34.61 32.65
CA LEU A 403 -38.83 33.25 32.14
C LEU A 403 -37.80 33.19 31.01
N GLN A 404 -37.73 34.22 30.16
CA GLN A 404 -36.70 34.31 29.12
C GLN A 404 -35.30 34.46 29.72
N GLN A 405 -35.14 35.33 30.72
CA GLN A 405 -33.86 35.51 31.42
C GLN A 405 -33.42 34.25 32.17
N ASP A 406 -34.35 33.54 32.81
CA ASP A 406 -34.07 32.28 33.49
C ASP A 406 -33.68 31.17 32.48
N LEU A 407 -34.34 31.08 31.33
CA LEU A 407 -33.97 30.16 30.25
C LEU A 407 -32.59 30.49 29.67
N GLU A 408 -32.30 31.76 29.36
CA GLU A 408 -30.99 32.21 28.87
C GLU A 408 -29.87 31.91 29.88
N LYS A 409 -30.14 32.10 31.18
CA LYS A 409 -29.19 31.77 32.25
C LYS A 409 -28.97 30.26 32.38
N ARG A 410 -30.04 29.46 32.40
CA ARG A 410 -29.94 27.99 32.53
C ARG A 410 -29.32 27.33 31.29
N THR A 411 -29.59 27.84 30.09
CA THR A 411 -28.92 27.37 28.88
C THR A 411 -27.43 27.70 28.91
N ALA A 412 -27.03 28.89 29.36
CA ALA A 412 -25.62 29.22 29.54
C ALA A 412 -24.90 28.32 30.57
N GLU A 413 -25.51 28.08 31.74
CA GLU A 413 -25.01 27.14 32.75
C GLU A 413 -24.87 25.71 32.19
N GLY A 414 -25.89 25.22 31.48
CA GLY A 414 -25.89 23.89 30.85
C GLY A 414 -24.85 23.74 29.73
N LEU A 415 -24.65 24.78 28.91
CA LEU A 415 -23.62 24.80 27.87
C LEU A 415 -22.20 24.79 28.47
N GLN A 416 -21.97 25.50 29.57
CA GLN A 416 -20.68 25.46 30.29
C GLN A 416 -20.42 24.06 30.88
N ALA A 417 -21.42 23.45 31.52
CA ALA A 417 -21.30 22.09 32.05
C ALA A 417 -21.03 21.05 30.94
N ASN A 418 -21.72 21.16 29.80
CA ASN A 418 -21.49 20.30 28.64
C ASN A 418 -20.09 20.52 28.03
N ALA A 419 -19.63 21.77 27.89
CA ALA A 419 -18.28 22.06 27.41
C ALA A 419 -17.19 21.46 28.32
N ALA A 420 -17.37 21.53 29.65
CA ALA A 420 -16.47 20.89 30.61
C ALA A 420 -16.50 19.35 30.49
N ALA A 421 -17.69 18.75 30.32
CA ALA A 421 -17.82 17.30 30.12
C ALA A 421 -17.15 16.82 28.81
N LEU A 422 -17.30 17.55 27.71
CA LEU A 422 -16.64 17.26 26.43
C LEU A 422 -15.11 17.38 26.52
N GLN A 423 -14.60 18.36 27.28
CA GLN A 423 -13.17 18.48 27.57
C GLN A 423 -12.66 17.34 28.45
N PHE A 424 -13.41 16.96 29.49
CA PHE A 424 -13.10 15.80 30.33
C PHE A 424 -13.01 14.50 29.50
N GLU A 425 -13.98 14.23 28.63
CA GLU A 425 -13.97 13.06 27.74
C GLU A 425 -12.86 13.11 26.67
N ALA A 426 -12.37 14.30 26.30
CA ALA A 426 -11.16 14.42 25.48
C ALA A 426 -9.89 14.07 26.28
N MET A 427 -9.75 14.61 27.50
CA MET A 427 -8.62 14.32 28.39
C MET A 427 -8.57 12.84 28.82
N ARG A 428 -9.73 12.24 29.12
CA ARG A 428 -9.89 10.81 29.45
C ARG A 428 -9.34 9.94 28.32
N ARG A 429 -9.75 10.20 27.08
CA ARG A 429 -9.26 9.49 25.89
C ARG A 429 -7.75 9.68 25.65
N GLU A 430 -7.19 10.85 25.95
CA GLU A 430 -5.74 11.06 25.84
C GLU A 430 -4.97 10.27 26.93
N ALA A 431 -5.46 10.26 28.17
CA ALA A 431 -4.87 9.50 29.28
C ALA A 431 -4.96 7.98 29.05
N ASP A 432 -6.12 7.48 28.61
CA ASP A 432 -6.30 6.07 28.24
C ASP A 432 -5.35 5.67 27.09
N ALA A 433 -5.18 6.53 26.08
CA ALA A 433 -4.26 6.27 24.97
C ALA A 433 -2.78 6.27 25.41
N SER A 434 -2.34 7.22 26.26
CA SER A 434 -0.96 7.26 26.74
C SER A 434 -0.64 6.11 27.70
N ARG A 435 -1.61 5.68 28.50
CA ARG A 435 -1.56 4.47 29.33
C ARG A 435 -1.50 3.19 28.49
N GLU A 436 -2.31 3.07 27.44
CA GLU A 436 -2.29 1.91 26.54
C GLU A 436 -0.94 1.81 25.80
N LEU A 437 -0.40 2.94 25.32
CA LEU A 437 0.93 2.99 24.71
C LEU A 437 2.04 2.61 25.69
N TYR A 438 1.97 3.05 26.95
CA TYR A 438 2.90 2.63 28.00
C TYR A 438 2.87 1.11 28.24
N LEU A 439 1.67 0.53 28.38
CA LEU A 439 1.53 -0.92 28.59
C LEU A 439 2.01 -1.75 27.38
N LYS A 440 1.68 -1.33 26.15
CA LYS A 440 2.19 -1.96 24.91
C LYS A 440 3.71 -1.88 24.81
N ALA A 441 4.29 -0.71 25.09
CA ALA A 441 5.73 -0.52 25.09
C ALA A 441 6.43 -1.36 26.18
N GLN A 442 5.81 -1.50 27.36
CA GLN A 442 6.36 -2.31 28.45
C GLN A 442 6.39 -3.79 28.06
N GLY A 443 5.28 -4.34 27.57
CA GLY A 443 5.21 -5.73 27.09
C GLY A 443 6.25 -6.01 26.00
N LYS A 444 6.46 -5.07 25.07
CA LYS A 444 7.49 -5.20 24.03
C LYS A 444 8.92 -5.12 24.56
N ALA A 445 9.18 -4.35 25.62
CA ALA A 445 10.48 -4.33 26.28
C ALA A 445 10.76 -5.63 27.08
N GLU A 446 9.73 -6.22 27.69
CA GLU A 446 9.82 -7.53 28.36
C GLU A 446 10.06 -8.66 27.34
N GLU A 447 9.32 -8.69 26.23
CA GLU A 447 9.58 -9.59 25.09
C GLU A 447 11.02 -9.45 24.56
N ALA A 448 11.52 -8.22 24.39
CA ALA A 448 12.89 -7.98 23.93
C ALA A 448 13.94 -8.51 24.91
N GLY A 449 13.73 -8.30 26.22
CA GLY A 449 14.62 -8.81 27.27
C GLY A 449 14.69 -10.33 27.29
N LEU A 450 13.55 -11.01 27.12
CA LEU A 450 13.48 -12.48 27.01
C LEU A 450 14.15 -12.98 25.72
N ALA A 451 13.95 -12.29 24.60
CA ALA A 451 14.53 -12.65 23.30
C ALA A 451 16.06 -12.48 23.25
N ALA A 452 16.64 -11.54 24.02
CA ALA A 452 18.08 -11.35 24.10
C ALA A 452 18.82 -12.58 24.67
N GLY A 453 18.18 -13.35 25.56
CA GLY A 453 18.77 -14.54 26.20
C GLY A 453 18.74 -15.83 25.37
N VAL A 454 18.18 -15.84 24.15
CA VAL A 454 18.02 -17.05 23.34
C VAL A 454 19.11 -17.14 22.24
N PRO A 455 20.04 -18.12 22.32
CA PRO A 455 21.02 -18.34 21.27
C PRO A 455 20.34 -18.80 19.98
N ASN A 456 20.48 -18.01 18.92
CA ASN A 456 19.88 -18.31 17.62
C ASN A 456 20.79 -17.74 16.52
N PRO A 457 21.81 -18.51 16.06
CA PRO A 457 22.75 -18.04 15.06
C PRO A 457 22.07 -17.89 13.69
N GLU A 458 22.41 -16.83 12.95
CA GLU A 458 21.87 -16.60 11.59
C GLU A 458 22.26 -17.70 10.60
N PHE A 459 23.33 -18.43 10.87
CA PHE A 459 23.79 -19.54 10.03
C PHE A 459 23.63 -20.91 10.72
N ARG A 460 23.41 -21.93 9.91
CA ARG A 460 23.49 -23.34 10.31
C ARG A 460 24.66 -24.00 9.59
N VAL A 461 25.56 -24.65 10.32
CA VAL A 461 26.58 -25.51 9.71
C VAL A 461 25.88 -26.73 9.08
N VAL A 462 26.11 -26.94 7.79
CA VAL A 462 25.57 -28.07 7.00
C VAL A 462 26.63 -29.16 6.87
N ASP A 463 27.83 -28.78 6.42
CA ASP A 463 29.00 -29.66 6.34
C ASP A 463 30.09 -29.09 7.26
N GLU A 464 30.49 -29.85 8.28
CA GLU A 464 31.64 -29.51 9.13
C GLU A 464 32.98 -29.67 8.39
N PRO A 465 34.01 -28.87 8.74
CA PRO A 465 35.33 -28.92 8.10
C PRO A 465 36.04 -30.25 8.36
N ARG A 466 36.26 -31.03 7.29
CA ARG A 466 36.92 -32.35 7.36
C ARG A 466 38.41 -32.25 7.02
N ILE A 467 39.21 -33.10 7.68
CA ILE A 467 40.63 -33.26 7.36
C ILE A 467 40.74 -33.88 5.95
N ALA A 468 41.38 -33.16 5.02
CA ALA A 468 41.50 -33.59 3.63
C ALA A 468 42.54 -34.72 3.49
N ALA A 469 42.09 -35.92 3.12
CA ALA A 469 42.95 -37.11 2.98
C ALA A 469 43.77 -37.17 1.67
N LYS A 470 43.53 -36.27 0.71
CA LYS A 470 44.27 -36.18 -0.56
C LYS A 470 44.63 -34.72 -0.85
N PRO A 471 45.83 -34.44 -1.37
CA PRO A 471 46.20 -33.09 -1.77
C PRO A 471 45.40 -32.66 -3.01
N ILE A 472 45.04 -31.37 -3.07
CA ILE A 472 44.31 -30.76 -4.19
C ILE A 472 45.25 -30.10 -5.22
N ALA A 473 46.53 -29.93 -4.88
CA ALA A 473 47.58 -29.50 -5.78
C ALA A 473 48.93 -30.11 -5.37
N PRO A 474 49.80 -30.48 -6.33
CA PRO A 474 49.58 -30.48 -7.78
C PRO A 474 48.68 -31.65 -8.25
N ASN A 475 47.73 -31.38 -9.14
CA ASN A 475 46.85 -32.40 -9.72
C ASN A 475 47.55 -33.12 -10.88
N LEU A 476 48.16 -34.27 -10.62
CA LEU A 476 48.93 -35.05 -11.61
C LEU A 476 48.24 -35.17 -12.98
N LEU A 477 46.95 -35.57 -13.00
CA LEU A 477 46.19 -35.77 -14.23
C LEU A 477 46.01 -34.46 -15.03
N LEU A 478 45.68 -33.35 -14.36
CA LEU A 478 45.50 -32.05 -15.03
C LEU A 478 46.84 -31.51 -15.58
N TYR A 479 47.89 -31.54 -14.75
CA TYR A 479 49.22 -31.09 -15.16
C TYR A 479 49.78 -31.96 -16.30
N SER A 480 49.59 -33.28 -16.26
CA SER A 480 49.97 -34.18 -17.36
C SER A 480 49.21 -33.91 -18.66
N ALA A 481 47.91 -33.55 -18.59
CA ALA A 481 47.12 -33.24 -19.78
C ALA A 481 47.55 -31.92 -20.42
N ILE A 482 47.80 -30.88 -19.61
CA ILE A 482 48.30 -29.59 -20.08
C ILE A 482 49.71 -29.75 -20.67
N THR A 483 50.62 -30.46 -20.00
CA THR A 483 51.98 -30.65 -20.53
C THR A 483 52.00 -31.55 -21.76
N LEU A 484 51.13 -32.56 -21.86
CA LEU A 484 50.97 -33.36 -23.08
C LEU A 484 50.50 -32.48 -24.25
N PHE A 485 49.51 -31.61 -24.04
CA PHE A 485 49.02 -30.72 -25.10
C PHE A 485 50.10 -29.73 -25.56
N VAL A 486 50.76 -29.03 -24.62
CA VAL A 486 51.84 -28.09 -24.93
C VAL A 486 53.01 -28.80 -25.60
N ALA A 487 53.44 -29.96 -25.09
CA ALA A 487 54.54 -30.73 -25.67
C ALA A 487 54.20 -31.28 -27.06
N ALA A 488 52.95 -31.68 -27.32
CA ALA A 488 52.51 -32.10 -28.64
C ALA A 488 52.58 -30.95 -29.66
N TRP A 489 52.19 -29.73 -29.27
CA TRP A 489 52.32 -28.53 -30.10
C TRP A 489 53.78 -28.15 -30.37
N VAL A 490 54.63 -28.16 -29.33
CA VAL A 490 56.08 -27.90 -29.47
C VAL A 490 56.75 -28.96 -30.36
N ALA A 491 56.41 -30.23 -30.18
CA ALA A 491 56.92 -31.34 -30.98
C ALA A 491 56.47 -31.28 -32.45
N MET A 492 55.20 -30.91 -32.70
CA MET A 492 54.65 -30.65 -34.03
C MET A 492 55.45 -29.54 -34.72
N GLY A 493 55.60 -28.38 -34.06
CA GLY A 493 56.37 -27.25 -34.59
C GLY A 493 57.83 -27.59 -34.88
N MET A 494 58.49 -28.33 -33.96
CA MET A 494 59.88 -28.76 -34.16
C MET A 494 60.02 -29.77 -35.31
N ALA A 495 59.08 -30.71 -35.47
CA ALA A 495 59.10 -31.67 -36.58
C ALA A 495 59.01 -30.95 -37.95
N PHE A 496 58.13 -29.96 -38.10
CA PHE A 496 58.07 -29.14 -39.31
C PHE A 496 59.35 -28.29 -39.53
N ALA A 497 59.93 -27.73 -38.47
CA ALA A 497 61.15 -26.92 -38.54
C ALA A 497 62.44 -27.73 -38.83
N VAL A 498 62.43 -29.04 -38.57
CA VAL A 498 63.51 -29.95 -38.99
C VAL A 498 63.36 -30.31 -40.46
N GLU A 499 62.14 -30.59 -40.92
CA GLU A 499 61.88 -30.99 -42.32
C GLU A 499 62.15 -29.85 -43.32
N SER A 500 61.89 -28.61 -42.94
CA SER A 500 62.09 -27.41 -43.77
C SER A 500 63.56 -27.03 -44.05
N ARG A 501 64.54 -27.83 -43.61
CA ARG A 501 65.97 -27.56 -43.85
C ARG A 501 66.46 -27.94 -45.26
N TRP A 502 65.59 -28.45 -46.13
CA TRP A 502 65.89 -28.62 -47.56
C TRP A 502 65.54 -27.33 -48.35
N PRO A 503 66.41 -26.83 -49.26
CA PRO A 503 66.50 -25.40 -49.57
C PRO A 503 65.51 -24.88 -50.64
N ARG A 504 64.20 -25.16 -50.51
CA ARG A 504 63.16 -24.57 -51.40
C ARG A 504 61.93 -23.94 -50.71
N ALA A 505 61.88 -23.86 -49.38
CA ALA A 505 60.77 -23.22 -48.66
C ALA A 505 61.23 -22.27 -47.53
N ARG A 506 61.73 -21.08 -47.90
CA ARG A 506 62.07 -19.99 -46.96
C ARG A 506 61.05 -18.85 -47.05
N SER A 507 59.91 -18.93 -46.34
CA SER A 507 59.03 -17.75 -46.13
C SER A 507 57.89 -17.83 -45.08
N PRO A 508 57.64 -18.94 -44.36
CA PRO A 508 56.81 -18.83 -43.13
C PRO A 508 57.47 -19.36 -41.85
N LEU A 509 58.60 -20.07 -41.95
CA LEU A 509 59.17 -20.83 -40.83
C LEU A 509 59.62 -19.97 -39.64
N VAL A 510 60.15 -18.78 -39.91
CA VAL A 510 60.73 -17.89 -38.89
C VAL A 510 59.65 -17.35 -37.95
N LEU A 511 58.42 -17.15 -38.46
CA LEU A 511 57.31 -16.60 -37.68
C LEU A 511 56.70 -17.65 -36.74
N LEU A 512 56.70 -18.92 -37.14
CA LEU A 512 56.25 -20.04 -36.30
C LEU A 512 57.31 -20.45 -35.25
N LEU A 513 58.60 -20.38 -35.59
CA LEU A 513 59.69 -20.64 -34.64
C LEU A 513 59.78 -19.55 -33.55
N ALA A 514 59.51 -18.28 -33.89
CA ALA A 514 59.50 -17.17 -32.94
C ALA A 514 58.37 -17.27 -31.90
N VAL A 515 57.21 -17.84 -32.27
CA VAL A 515 56.08 -18.06 -31.34
C VAL A 515 56.36 -19.20 -30.35
N VAL A 516 57.22 -20.17 -30.70
CA VAL A 516 57.47 -21.37 -29.88
C VAL A 516 58.57 -21.18 -28.83
N LEU A 517 59.47 -20.21 -28.99
CA LEU A 517 60.66 -20.02 -28.14
C LEU A 517 60.52 -18.94 -27.04
N ALA A 518 59.33 -18.37 -26.86
CA ALA A 518 59.07 -17.23 -25.97
C ALA A 518 58.46 -17.52 -24.56
N PRO A 519 58.36 -18.76 -24.05
CA PRO A 519 58.08 -18.98 -22.63
C PRO A 519 59.14 -19.87 -21.94
N ALA A 520 60.40 -19.42 -21.93
CA ALA A 520 61.50 -20.10 -21.24
C ALA A 520 62.30 -19.22 -20.26
N THR A 521 61.69 -18.16 -19.69
CA THR A 521 62.23 -17.41 -18.52
C THR A 521 61.17 -16.52 -17.85
N MET A 522 60.04 -17.08 -17.41
CA MET A 522 59.21 -16.43 -16.39
C MET A 522 58.82 -17.40 -15.28
N ARG A 523 59.30 -17.12 -14.06
CA ARG A 523 58.71 -17.66 -12.82
C ARG A 523 57.37 -16.96 -12.60
N GLY A 524 56.29 -17.51 -13.14
CA GLY A 524 54.92 -17.06 -12.95
C GLY A 524 54.08 -18.11 -12.23
N GLN A 525 53.24 -17.68 -11.30
CA GLN A 525 52.32 -18.57 -10.59
C GLN A 525 51.25 -19.13 -11.54
N ALA A 526 50.76 -20.34 -11.27
CA ALA A 526 49.72 -20.95 -12.09
C ALA A 526 48.41 -20.14 -12.01
N PRO A 527 47.75 -19.81 -13.15
CA PRO A 527 46.50 -19.07 -13.13
C PRO A 527 45.35 -19.96 -12.64
N THR A 528 44.94 -19.79 -11.39
CA THR A 528 43.60 -20.20 -10.97
C THR A 528 42.57 -19.22 -11.53
N PRO A 529 41.40 -19.69 -12.01
CA PRO A 529 40.35 -18.79 -12.47
C PRO A 529 39.77 -17.98 -11.31
N SER A 530 40.18 -16.73 -11.18
CA SER A 530 39.56 -15.74 -10.33
C SER A 530 38.38 -15.10 -11.07
N THR A 531 37.16 -15.60 -10.81
CA THR A 531 35.93 -14.83 -11.08
C THR A 531 35.85 -13.71 -10.03
N SER A 532 36.60 -12.64 -10.28
CA SER A 532 36.59 -11.40 -9.50
C SER A 532 36.68 -10.24 -10.49
N GLY A 533 35.56 -10.04 -11.20
CA GLY A 533 35.41 -9.11 -12.32
C GLY A 533 34.09 -8.33 -12.26
N LEU A 534 33.65 -7.97 -11.06
CA LEU A 534 32.76 -6.83 -10.89
C LEU A 534 33.65 -5.59 -10.72
N PRO A 535 33.38 -4.48 -11.42
CA PRO A 535 34.19 -3.28 -11.27
C PRO A 535 33.98 -2.68 -9.88
N THR A 536 35.01 -2.74 -9.03
CA THR A 536 35.11 -1.90 -7.83
C THR A 536 35.42 -0.46 -8.24
N GLY A 537 34.53 0.13 -9.03
CA GLY A 537 34.41 1.56 -9.15
C GLY A 537 33.77 2.05 -7.86
N VAL A 538 34.59 2.57 -6.93
CA VAL A 538 34.09 3.47 -5.90
C VAL A 538 33.56 4.68 -6.64
N ALA A 539 32.25 4.68 -6.90
CA ALA A 539 31.54 5.88 -7.24
C ALA A 539 31.67 6.79 -6.02
N ARG A 540 32.64 7.71 -6.08
CA ARG A 540 32.55 8.94 -5.30
C ARG A 540 31.23 9.57 -5.75
N ILE A 541 30.19 9.40 -4.95
CA ILE A 541 29.03 10.27 -4.97
C ILE A 541 29.65 11.67 -4.83
N PRO A 542 29.57 12.55 -5.84
CA PRO A 542 29.91 13.93 -5.60
C PRO A 542 28.94 14.38 -4.51
N GLN A 543 29.45 14.87 -3.38
CA GLN A 543 28.60 15.53 -2.40
C GLN A 543 27.87 16.63 -3.16
N SER A 544 26.57 16.46 -3.36
CA SER A 544 25.71 17.50 -3.88
C SER A 544 25.61 18.55 -2.80
N SER A 545 26.57 19.48 -2.81
CA SER A 545 26.46 20.78 -2.17
C SER A 545 25.41 21.60 -2.92
N ASP A 546 24.18 21.14 -2.83
CA ASP A 546 22.98 21.84 -3.26
C ASP A 546 21.99 21.79 -2.08
N THR A 547 22.43 22.41 -0.98
CA THR A 547 21.54 22.79 0.12
C THR A 547 20.57 23.84 -0.42
N ARG A 548 19.52 23.39 -1.10
CA ARG A 548 18.30 24.20 -1.18
C ARG A 548 17.85 24.45 0.26
N PRO A 549 17.67 25.71 0.68
CA PRO A 549 17.06 26.00 1.95
C PRO A 549 15.70 25.29 2.01
N MET A 550 15.36 24.78 3.19
CA MET A 550 13.97 24.46 3.49
C MET A 550 13.14 25.72 3.21
N PRO A 551 12.02 25.64 2.46
CA PRO A 551 11.20 26.81 2.21
C PRO A 551 10.74 27.38 3.55
N ASP A 552 11.02 28.66 3.77
CA ASP A 552 10.60 29.39 4.97
C ASP A 552 9.06 29.35 5.01
N PRO A 553 8.41 29.05 6.17
CA PRO A 553 6.95 29.08 6.32
C PRO A 553 6.25 30.41 5.98
N ARG A 554 6.98 31.40 5.44
CA ARG A 554 6.56 32.76 5.14
C ARG A 554 6.35 33.07 3.66
N ASP A 555 6.77 32.19 2.76
CA ASP A 555 6.60 32.35 1.30
C ASP A 555 5.38 31.59 0.73
N ALA A 556 4.41 31.25 1.57
CA ALA A 556 3.07 30.88 1.09
C ALA A 556 2.40 32.11 0.46
N PRO A 557 1.75 32.01 -0.73
CA PRO A 557 1.01 33.12 -1.31
C PRO A 557 -0.10 33.59 -0.37
N PRO A 558 -0.37 34.90 -0.28
CA PRO A 558 -1.18 35.47 0.79
C PRO A 558 -2.64 35.01 0.74
N GLU A 559 -3.15 34.81 1.93
CA GLU A 559 -4.54 34.53 2.30
C GLU A 559 -5.55 35.41 1.54
N VAL A 560 -6.43 34.77 0.75
CA VAL A 560 -7.58 35.46 0.16
C VAL A 560 -8.63 35.64 1.25
N ALA A 561 -8.78 36.88 1.71
CA ALA A 561 -9.78 37.26 2.71
C ALA A 561 -11.22 36.88 2.28
N PRO A 562 -12.11 36.55 3.24
CA PRO A 562 -13.43 36.01 2.93
C PRO A 562 -14.35 37.08 2.32
N GLY A 563 -14.58 37.00 1.01
CA GLY A 563 -15.36 37.99 0.27
C GLY A 563 -16.15 37.39 -0.91
N ARG A 564 -17.44 37.10 -0.66
CA ARG A 564 -18.48 36.77 -1.66
C ARG A 564 -18.18 35.59 -2.60
N LEU A 565 -18.64 34.41 -2.19
CA LEU A 565 -19.08 33.39 -3.15
C LEU A 565 -20.34 33.90 -3.88
N THR A 566 -20.16 34.42 -5.09
CA THR A 566 -21.26 34.55 -6.05
C THR A 566 -21.64 33.16 -6.53
N THR A 567 -22.90 32.78 -6.33
CA THR A 567 -23.50 31.54 -6.84
C THR A 567 -23.35 31.41 -8.36
N ALA A 568 -22.51 30.47 -8.77
CA ALA A 568 -22.58 29.82 -10.08
C ALA A 568 -22.77 28.32 -9.81
N GLY A 569 -23.88 27.76 -10.29
CA GLY A 569 -24.37 26.47 -9.81
C GLY A 569 -23.45 25.29 -10.14
N ALA A 570 -22.84 24.71 -9.11
CA ALA A 570 -22.76 23.26 -9.08
C ALA A 570 -24.20 22.72 -9.02
N PRO A 571 -24.55 21.64 -9.76
CA PRO A 571 -25.79 20.94 -9.47
C PRO A 571 -25.69 20.47 -8.03
N VAL A 572 -26.61 20.95 -7.19
CA VAL A 572 -26.84 20.31 -5.90
C VAL A 572 -27.32 18.92 -6.26
N ALA A 573 -26.42 17.93 -6.13
CA ALA A 573 -26.85 16.55 -6.07
C ALA A 573 -27.83 16.52 -4.90
N SER A 574 -29.11 16.41 -5.22
CA SER A 574 -30.14 16.31 -4.21
C SER A 574 -29.71 15.21 -3.26
N LEU A 575 -29.73 15.48 -1.96
CA LEU A 575 -29.94 14.41 -1.01
C LEU A 575 -31.35 13.91 -1.30
N THR A 576 -31.44 13.01 -2.27
CA THR A 576 -32.66 12.27 -2.59
C THR A 576 -33.09 11.67 -1.27
N GLY A 577 -34.26 12.10 -0.77
CA GLY A 577 -34.65 11.79 0.59
C GLY A 577 -34.53 10.30 0.84
N ALA A 578 -34.03 9.93 2.02
CA ALA A 578 -33.91 8.53 2.42
C ALA A 578 -35.21 7.81 2.05
N VAL A 579 -35.13 6.89 1.08
CA VAL A 579 -36.30 6.14 0.64
C VAL A 579 -36.78 5.39 1.88
N PRO A 580 -37.99 5.66 2.38
CA PRO A 580 -38.40 5.10 3.65
C PRO A 580 -38.43 3.58 3.52
N ALA A 581 -37.59 2.91 4.31
CA ALA A 581 -37.40 1.48 4.19
C ALA A 581 -38.72 0.76 4.52
N PRO A 582 -39.20 -0.15 3.65
CA PRO A 582 -40.45 -0.85 3.90
C PRO A 582 -40.31 -1.77 5.12
N ILE A 583 -41.31 -1.74 5.99
CA ILE A 583 -41.35 -2.52 7.23
C ILE A 583 -41.34 -4.02 6.91
N GLY A 584 -40.37 -4.72 7.49
CA GLY A 584 -40.12 -6.15 7.29
C GLY A 584 -40.61 -7.04 8.44
N PRO A 585 -40.85 -8.34 8.17
CA PRO A 585 -41.18 -9.31 9.22
C PRO A 585 -39.98 -9.50 10.17
N GLY A 586 -40.19 -9.25 11.46
CA GLY A 586 -39.16 -9.32 12.49
C GLY A 586 -38.69 -7.97 13.02
N ASP A 587 -39.03 -6.86 12.36
CA ASP A 587 -38.73 -5.49 12.78
C ASP A 587 -39.43 -5.12 14.09
N LEU A 588 -38.82 -4.20 14.85
CA LEU A 588 -39.35 -3.65 16.10
C LEU A 588 -39.83 -2.22 15.85
N LEU A 589 -41.13 -2.00 15.97
CA LEU A 589 -41.78 -0.70 15.80
C LEU A 589 -42.12 -0.09 17.15
N ASP A 590 -41.88 1.21 17.31
CA ASP A 590 -42.55 2.02 18.31
C ASP A 590 -43.82 2.61 17.70
N VAL A 591 -44.96 2.38 18.34
CA VAL A 591 -46.23 2.97 17.95
C VAL A 591 -46.71 3.86 19.08
N SER A 592 -46.88 5.15 18.81
CA SER A 592 -47.37 6.15 19.76
C SER A 592 -48.54 6.93 19.17
N GLU A 593 -49.39 7.51 20.04
CA GLU A 593 -50.49 8.37 19.64
C GLU A 593 -50.35 9.69 20.40
N PHE A 594 -50.47 10.82 19.70
CA PHE A 594 -50.05 12.13 20.20
C PHE A 594 -50.84 12.64 21.42
N HIS A 595 -52.13 12.27 21.55
CA HIS A 595 -53.01 12.74 22.62
C HIS A 595 -53.23 11.68 23.73
N THR A 596 -52.83 10.43 23.49
CA THR A 596 -53.07 9.28 24.38
C THR A 596 -51.79 8.48 24.62
N PRO A 597 -50.90 8.90 25.54
CA PRO A 597 -49.66 8.18 25.84
C PRO A 597 -49.90 6.76 26.38
N GLU A 598 -51.10 6.45 26.88
CA GLU A 598 -51.51 5.09 27.26
C GLU A 598 -51.58 4.10 26.07
N PHE A 599 -51.61 4.59 24.82
CA PHE A 599 -51.53 3.78 23.60
C PHE A 599 -50.09 3.57 23.10
N HIS A 600 -49.08 4.09 23.80
CA HIS A 600 -47.68 3.82 23.47
C HIS A 600 -47.35 2.33 23.61
N SER A 601 -46.87 1.71 22.54
CA SER A 601 -46.45 0.31 22.56
C SER A 601 -45.34 0.01 21.57
N THR A 602 -44.28 -0.61 22.07
CA THR A 602 -43.21 -1.17 21.25
C THR A 602 -43.58 -2.59 20.84
N VAL A 603 -43.85 -2.81 19.56
CA VAL A 603 -44.39 -4.08 19.03
C VAL A 603 -43.52 -4.63 17.91
N ARG A 604 -43.35 -5.96 17.88
CA ARG A 604 -42.57 -6.65 16.85
C ARG A 604 -43.46 -7.14 15.72
N VAL A 605 -43.04 -6.92 14.48
CA VAL A 605 -43.70 -7.46 13.28
C VAL A 605 -43.55 -8.98 13.25
N THR A 606 -44.67 -9.69 13.16
CA THR A 606 -44.69 -11.16 13.08
C THR A 606 -44.22 -11.67 11.71
N ALA A 607 -43.90 -12.97 11.62
CA ALA A 607 -43.52 -13.60 10.35
C ALA A 607 -44.63 -13.55 9.26
N GLY A 608 -45.88 -13.30 9.64
CA GLY A 608 -47.01 -13.06 8.72
C GLY A 608 -47.25 -11.58 8.41
N GLY A 609 -46.33 -10.68 8.75
CA GLY A 609 -46.42 -9.26 8.40
C GLY A 609 -47.38 -8.42 9.26
N MET A 610 -47.91 -9.00 10.34
CA MET A 610 -48.85 -8.35 11.26
C MET A 610 -48.16 -7.87 12.53
N ILE A 611 -48.60 -6.75 13.08
CA ILE A 611 -48.32 -6.32 14.47
C ILE A 611 -49.57 -6.47 15.34
N ARG A 612 -49.38 -6.79 16.62
CA ARG A 612 -50.47 -6.89 17.60
C ARG A 612 -50.45 -5.71 18.55
N LEU A 613 -51.41 -4.80 18.38
CA LEU A 613 -51.53 -3.58 19.17
C LEU A 613 -52.59 -3.73 20.27
N PRO A 614 -52.39 -3.13 21.47
CA PRO A 614 -53.45 -3.02 22.47
C PRO A 614 -54.69 -2.34 21.89
N LEU A 615 -55.88 -2.91 22.14
CA LEU A 615 -57.20 -2.43 21.71
C LEU A 615 -57.44 -2.42 20.17
N ALA A 616 -56.44 -2.12 19.35
CA ALA A 616 -56.50 -2.20 17.89
C ALA A 616 -56.33 -3.63 17.34
N GLY A 617 -55.76 -4.58 18.10
CA GLY A 617 -55.58 -5.98 17.69
C GLY A 617 -54.54 -6.18 16.60
N ASP A 618 -54.72 -7.19 15.74
CA ASP A 618 -53.76 -7.53 14.69
C ASP A 618 -53.93 -6.64 13.45
N VAL A 619 -52.88 -5.90 13.06
CA VAL A 619 -52.84 -4.96 11.92
C VAL A 619 -51.72 -5.33 10.95
N ALA A 620 -51.99 -5.34 9.65
CA ALA A 620 -51.00 -5.60 8.61
C ALA A 620 -50.10 -4.38 8.36
N VAL A 621 -48.78 -4.57 8.41
CA VAL A 621 -47.78 -3.49 8.17
C VAL A 621 -46.63 -3.91 7.24
N GLN A 622 -46.56 -5.18 6.81
CA GLN A 622 -45.51 -5.64 5.90
C GLN A 622 -45.52 -4.89 4.57
N GLY A 623 -44.35 -4.40 4.16
CA GLY A 623 -44.16 -3.68 2.89
C GLY A 623 -44.65 -2.23 2.92
N MET A 624 -45.23 -1.76 4.03
CA MET A 624 -45.61 -0.36 4.22
C MET A 624 -44.41 0.46 4.70
N ASP A 625 -44.37 1.74 4.34
CA ASP A 625 -43.51 2.71 5.04
C ASP A 625 -44.13 3.11 6.39
N GLU A 626 -43.35 3.82 7.23
CA GLU A 626 -43.79 4.28 8.56
C GLU A 626 -45.07 5.13 8.51
N SER A 627 -45.26 5.94 7.46
CA SER A 627 -46.43 6.81 7.31
C SER A 627 -47.68 6.04 6.86
N GLN A 628 -47.51 5.03 6.00
CA GLN A 628 -48.56 4.12 5.57
C GLN A 628 -48.99 3.21 6.73
N ALA A 629 -48.03 2.69 7.51
CA ALA A 629 -48.31 1.93 8.72
C ALA A 629 -49.06 2.78 9.76
N ALA A 630 -48.66 4.04 9.98
CA ALA A 630 -49.38 4.96 10.84
C ALA A 630 -50.84 5.17 10.40
N GLN A 631 -51.08 5.36 9.10
CA GLN A 631 -52.44 5.48 8.54
C GLN A 631 -53.26 4.19 8.69
N ALA A 632 -52.67 3.02 8.45
CA ALA A 632 -53.34 1.73 8.62
C ALA A 632 -53.74 1.47 10.09
N ILE A 633 -52.87 1.82 11.03
CA ILE A 633 -53.14 1.71 12.48
C ILE A 633 -54.22 2.72 12.90
N ALA A 634 -54.16 3.97 12.43
CA ALA A 634 -55.17 5.00 12.68
C ALA A 634 -56.56 4.58 12.15
N ALA A 635 -56.62 3.96 10.97
CA ALA A 635 -57.85 3.39 10.42
C ALA A 635 -58.39 2.25 11.30
N ALA A 636 -57.55 1.30 11.71
CA ALA A 636 -57.94 0.17 12.57
C ALA A 636 -58.45 0.61 13.95
N LEU A 637 -57.84 1.65 14.55
CA LEU A 637 -58.29 2.28 15.81
C LEU A 637 -59.66 2.95 15.67
N THR A 638 -59.94 3.53 14.49
CA THR A 638 -61.21 4.19 14.17
C THR A 638 -62.32 3.17 13.88
N GLU A 639 -62.02 2.13 13.10
CA GLU A 639 -62.95 1.04 12.76
C GLU A 639 -63.43 0.28 14.00
N LYS A 640 -62.53 0.05 14.97
CA LYS A 640 -62.87 -0.58 16.25
C LYS A 640 -63.54 0.36 17.26
N GLY A 641 -63.80 1.61 16.87
CA GLY A 641 -64.49 2.60 17.69
C GLY A 641 -63.72 3.10 18.92
N MET A 642 -62.39 2.86 18.97
CA MET A 642 -61.56 3.18 20.14
C MET A 642 -61.19 4.66 20.18
N LEU A 643 -60.87 5.26 19.02
CA LEU A 643 -60.50 6.67 18.88
C LEU A 643 -61.21 7.28 17.66
N ARG A 644 -61.60 8.56 17.75
CA ARG A 644 -62.34 9.26 16.66
C ARG A 644 -61.43 9.95 15.63
N HIS A 645 -60.28 10.44 16.07
CA HIS A 645 -59.28 11.11 15.22
C HIS A 645 -57.86 10.79 15.73
N PRO A 646 -57.44 9.52 15.73
CA PRO A 646 -56.13 9.11 16.24
C PRO A 646 -54.99 9.71 15.39
N GLN A 647 -54.06 10.40 16.03
CA GLN A 647 -52.81 10.87 15.41
C GLN A 647 -51.68 9.91 15.79
N VAL A 648 -51.57 8.84 15.02
CA VAL A 648 -50.57 7.78 15.23
C VAL A 648 -49.23 8.19 14.62
N HIS A 649 -48.15 7.95 15.36
CA HIS A 649 -46.78 7.99 14.88
C HIS A 649 -46.20 6.56 14.97
N VAL A 650 -45.43 6.16 13.95
CA VAL A 650 -44.72 4.88 13.91
C VAL A 650 -43.25 5.16 13.67
N LEU A 651 -42.37 4.50 14.43
CA LEU A 651 -40.92 4.60 14.29
C LEU A 651 -40.29 3.20 14.29
N VAL A 652 -39.45 2.88 13.32
CA VAL A 652 -38.66 1.63 13.33
C VAL A 652 -37.49 1.79 14.32
N ILE A 653 -37.57 1.16 15.49
CA ILE A 653 -36.47 1.16 16.49
C ILE A 653 -35.32 0.25 16.04
N ALA A 654 -35.65 -0.91 15.47
CA ALA A 654 -34.66 -1.87 15.00
C ALA A 654 -35.24 -2.70 13.86
N SER A 655 -34.64 -2.63 12.67
CA SER A 655 -34.95 -3.58 11.60
C SER A 655 -34.13 -4.85 11.77
N MET A 656 -34.74 -6.03 11.56
CA MET A 656 -34.05 -7.31 11.58
C MET A 656 -34.16 -8.01 10.23
N GLY A 657 -33.03 -8.14 9.52
CA GLY A 657 -32.95 -8.88 8.25
C GLY A 657 -32.90 -8.00 6.99
N GLN A 658 -32.74 -6.68 7.14
CA GLN A 658 -32.26 -5.81 6.06
C GLN A 658 -30.73 -5.69 6.12
N ASP A 659 -30.04 -6.81 5.92
CA ASP A 659 -28.59 -6.86 5.82
C ASP A 659 -28.15 -7.22 4.40
N VAL A 660 -26.97 -6.76 3.99
CA VAL A 660 -26.29 -7.20 2.76
C VAL A 660 -25.01 -7.93 3.15
N SER A 661 -24.76 -9.08 2.53
CA SER A 661 -23.55 -9.88 2.79
C SER A 661 -22.46 -9.57 1.78
N VAL A 662 -21.23 -9.32 2.24
CA VAL A 662 -20.04 -9.12 1.39
C VAL A 662 -19.09 -10.28 1.57
N LEU A 663 -18.77 -10.96 0.47
CA LEU A 663 -17.94 -12.15 0.41
C LEU A 663 -16.86 -12.04 -0.68
N GLY A 664 -15.85 -12.93 -0.61
CA GLY A 664 -14.77 -12.97 -1.58
C GLY A 664 -13.62 -12.02 -1.25
N GLU A 665 -12.99 -11.47 -2.28
CA GLU A 665 -11.74 -10.69 -2.18
C GLU A 665 -11.95 -9.23 -1.72
N VAL A 666 -12.52 -9.06 -0.52
CA VAL A 666 -12.59 -7.79 0.23
C VAL A 666 -11.72 -7.82 1.48
N MET A 667 -11.35 -6.64 2.00
CA MET A 667 -10.52 -6.53 3.20
C MET A 667 -11.24 -6.99 4.47
N ARG A 668 -12.58 -6.86 4.53
CA ARG A 668 -13.45 -7.36 5.60
C ARG A 668 -14.70 -8.00 4.99
N ALA A 669 -14.68 -9.32 4.85
CA ALA A 669 -15.89 -10.07 4.50
C ALA A 669 -16.81 -10.16 5.72
N GLY A 670 -18.12 -10.02 5.52
CA GLY A 670 -19.08 -9.92 6.63
C GLY A 670 -20.47 -9.50 6.21
N VAL A 671 -21.34 -9.31 7.21
CA VAL A 671 -22.72 -8.87 7.06
C VAL A 671 -22.79 -7.40 7.44
N TYR A 672 -23.43 -6.57 6.61
CA TYR A 672 -23.48 -5.11 6.74
C TYR A 672 -24.94 -4.62 6.72
N PRO A 673 -25.30 -3.62 7.53
CA PRO A 673 -26.66 -3.10 7.57
C PRO A 673 -27.00 -2.34 6.27
N TYR A 674 -28.08 -2.74 5.60
CA TYR A 674 -28.51 -2.17 4.32
C TYR A 674 -28.79 -0.66 4.42
N GLY A 675 -29.41 -0.21 5.51
CA GLY A 675 -29.84 1.18 5.70
C GLY A 675 -28.70 2.23 5.68
N VAL A 676 -27.44 1.82 5.80
CA VAL A 676 -26.26 2.70 5.66
C VAL A 676 -25.53 2.48 4.33
N HIS A 677 -25.67 1.31 3.70
CA HIS A 677 -24.86 0.85 2.58
C HIS A 677 -25.73 0.25 1.46
N HIS A 678 -26.54 1.11 0.84
CA HIS A 678 -27.49 0.72 -0.22
C HIS A 678 -26.86 0.62 -1.62
N GLN A 679 -25.63 1.11 -1.83
CA GLN A 679 -24.91 1.03 -3.11
C GLN A 679 -23.69 0.11 -3.04
N LEU A 680 -23.36 -0.51 -4.18
CA LEU A 680 -22.25 -1.46 -4.31
C LEU A 680 -20.90 -0.89 -3.86
N LEU A 681 -20.52 0.31 -4.31
CA LEU A 681 -19.24 0.94 -3.97
C LEU A 681 -19.18 1.37 -2.50
N ASP A 682 -20.27 1.89 -1.93
CA ASP A 682 -20.34 2.27 -0.51
C ASP A 682 -20.17 1.05 0.38
N LEU A 683 -20.78 -0.08 0.00
CA LEU A 683 -20.64 -1.35 0.69
C LEU A 683 -19.21 -1.91 0.60
N ILE A 684 -18.56 -1.83 -0.56
CA ILE A 684 -17.15 -2.23 -0.73
C ILE A 684 -16.23 -1.31 0.09
N ALA A 685 -16.52 -0.01 0.17
CA ALA A 685 -15.77 0.94 0.98
C ALA A 685 -15.92 0.65 2.49
N ALA A 686 -17.14 0.34 2.96
CA ALA A 686 -17.42 -0.11 4.33
C ALA A 686 -16.71 -1.45 4.66
N ALA A 687 -16.57 -2.33 3.67
CA ALA A 687 -15.75 -3.54 3.74
C ALA A 687 -14.23 -3.29 3.74
N GLY A 688 -13.78 -2.03 3.78
CA GLY A 688 -12.37 -1.64 3.79
C GLY A 688 -11.70 -1.69 2.42
N GLY A 689 -12.47 -1.80 1.34
CA GLY A 689 -11.98 -1.94 -0.03
C GLY A 689 -11.67 -3.39 -0.43
N THR A 690 -11.11 -3.53 -1.62
CA THR A 690 -10.75 -4.83 -2.23
C THR A 690 -9.35 -5.30 -1.83
N THR A 691 -9.12 -6.61 -1.80
CA THR A 691 -7.75 -7.14 -1.62
C THR A 691 -6.88 -6.87 -2.86
N PRO A 692 -5.54 -6.92 -2.76
CA PRO A 692 -4.63 -6.82 -3.91
C PRO A 692 -4.77 -7.96 -4.95
N VAL A 693 -5.55 -9.00 -4.67
CA VAL A 693 -5.79 -10.16 -5.54
C VAL A 693 -7.26 -10.18 -6.03
N ALA A 694 -8.03 -9.14 -5.73
CA ALA A 694 -9.41 -8.98 -6.19
C ALA A 694 -9.48 -8.57 -7.65
N GLY A 695 -10.36 -9.25 -8.39
CA GLY A 695 -10.71 -8.93 -9.76
C GLY A 695 -11.56 -7.65 -9.88
N THR A 696 -11.81 -7.28 -11.13
CA THR A 696 -12.67 -6.13 -11.47
C THR A 696 -14.16 -6.46 -11.41
N LEU A 697 -14.56 -7.74 -11.33
CA LEU A 697 -15.97 -8.15 -11.32
C LEU A 697 -16.48 -8.38 -9.89
N ALA A 698 -17.63 -7.81 -9.58
CA ALA A 698 -18.49 -8.17 -8.46
C ALA A 698 -19.68 -9.00 -8.99
N TYR A 699 -20.05 -10.05 -8.27
CA TYR A 699 -21.27 -10.82 -8.53
C TYR A 699 -22.29 -10.51 -7.45
N ILE A 700 -23.43 -9.94 -7.84
CA ILE A 700 -24.55 -9.68 -6.93
C ILE A 700 -25.54 -10.83 -7.08
N PHE A 701 -25.82 -11.52 -5.97
CA PHE A 701 -26.86 -12.53 -5.88
C PHE A 701 -28.04 -11.92 -5.14
N HIS A 702 -29.20 -11.83 -5.80
CA HIS A 702 -30.43 -11.38 -5.17
C HIS A 702 -31.09 -12.53 -4.42
N ARG A 703 -31.74 -12.23 -3.29
CA ARG A 703 -32.42 -13.25 -2.46
C ARG A 703 -33.44 -14.10 -3.22
N ASP A 704 -34.11 -13.49 -4.20
CA ASP A 704 -35.20 -14.10 -4.97
C ASP A 704 -34.76 -14.65 -6.34
N ASP A 705 -33.50 -14.43 -6.76
CA ASP A 705 -32.97 -14.89 -8.06
C ASP A 705 -31.61 -15.59 -7.88
N PRO A 706 -31.49 -16.90 -8.19
CA PRO A 706 -30.22 -17.62 -8.13
C PRO A 706 -29.21 -17.20 -9.21
N ILE A 707 -29.58 -16.35 -10.17
CA ILE A 707 -28.69 -15.87 -11.24
C ILE A 707 -27.87 -14.67 -10.74
N ALA A 708 -26.54 -14.80 -10.77
CA ALA A 708 -25.61 -13.73 -10.41
C ALA A 708 -25.63 -12.59 -11.43
N HIS A 709 -25.89 -11.36 -10.99
CA HIS A 709 -25.70 -10.15 -11.78
C HIS A 709 -24.22 -9.74 -11.71
N ALA A 710 -23.51 -9.78 -12.83
CA ALA A 710 -22.09 -9.47 -12.90
C ALA A 710 -21.89 -7.97 -13.20
N VAL A 711 -21.24 -7.26 -12.28
CA VAL A 711 -20.97 -5.82 -12.36
C VAL A 711 -19.45 -5.62 -12.48
N ALA A 712 -19.01 -4.87 -13.49
CA ALA A 712 -17.62 -4.45 -13.61
C ALA A 712 -17.41 -3.17 -12.80
N LEU A 713 -16.41 -3.15 -11.93
CA LEU A 713 -16.11 -2.03 -11.04
C LEU A 713 -15.09 -1.10 -11.72
N ASP A 714 -15.52 0.08 -12.15
CA ASP A 714 -14.58 1.10 -12.62
C ASP A 714 -13.80 1.73 -11.46
N ARG A 715 -12.57 1.22 -11.26
CA ARG A 715 -11.60 1.77 -10.30
C ARG A 715 -11.04 3.15 -10.73
N SER A 716 -11.40 3.66 -11.92
CA SER A 716 -10.93 4.96 -12.42
C SER A 716 -11.90 6.12 -12.19
N GLY A 717 -13.13 5.86 -11.73
CA GLY A 717 -14.12 6.88 -11.37
C GLY A 717 -14.62 7.71 -12.55
N LYS A 718 -14.67 7.11 -13.75
CA LYS A 718 -15.07 7.74 -15.02
C LYS A 718 -16.47 7.36 -15.49
N ASP A 719 -17.13 6.40 -14.86
CA ASP A 719 -18.50 6.04 -15.21
C ASP A 719 -19.49 7.16 -14.88
N VAL A 720 -20.05 7.75 -15.92
CA VAL A 720 -21.02 8.86 -15.86
C VAL A 720 -22.46 8.35 -15.69
N GLU A 721 -22.73 7.08 -16.00
CA GLU A 721 -24.08 6.50 -16.06
C GLU A 721 -24.47 5.63 -14.85
N GLY A 722 -23.60 5.49 -13.84
CA GLY A 722 -23.88 4.72 -12.62
C GLY A 722 -23.92 3.19 -12.79
N ALA A 723 -23.74 2.67 -14.01
CA ALA A 723 -23.81 1.22 -14.32
C ALA A 723 -22.86 0.34 -13.49
N SER A 724 -21.71 0.89 -13.06
CA SER A 724 -20.72 0.20 -12.21
C SER A 724 -20.95 0.36 -10.71
N ASN A 725 -22.03 1.03 -10.30
CA ASN A 725 -22.43 1.22 -8.91
C ASN A 725 -23.97 1.07 -8.74
N PRO A 726 -24.53 -0.13 -9.01
CA PRO A 726 -25.95 -0.37 -8.83
C PRO A 726 -26.37 -0.32 -7.36
N GLU A 727 -27.65 0.00 -7.16
CA GLU A 727 -28.33 -0.12 -5.87
C GLU A 727 -28.59 -1.60 -5.54
N LEU A 728 -28.37 -1.96 -4.29
CA LEU A 728 -28.51 -3.30 -3.74
C LEU A 728 -29.92 -3.48 -3.16
N ARG A 729 -30.28 -4.72 -2.81
CA ARG A 729 -31.55 -5.03 -2.14
C ARG A 729 -31.31 -5.69 -0.77
N PRO A 730 -32.26 -5.57 0.17
CA PRO A 730 -32.21 -6.29 1.43
C PRO A 730 -32.04 -7.81 1.25
N GLY A 731 -31.00 -8.38 1.84
CA GLY A 731 -30.66 -9.80 1.71
C GLY A 731 -29.77 -10.16 0.51
N ASP A 732 -29.29 -9.18 -0.26
CA ASP A 732 -28.34 -9.44 -1.33
C ASP A 732 -27.00 -9.99 -0.80
N THR A 733 -26.33 -10.77 -1.64
CA THR A 733 -24.95 -11.23 -1.40
C THR A 733 -24.05 -10.73 -2.52
N VAL A 734 -23.12 -9.84 -2.18
CA VAL A 734 -22.09 -9.32 -3.07
C VAL A 734 -20.83 -10.18 -2.91
N GLN A 735 -20.47 -10.92 -3.96
CA GLN A 735 -19.25 -11.72 -4.01
C GLN A 735 -18.23 -11.10 -4.96
N MET A 736 -17.09 -10.67 -4.42
CA MET A 736 -15.98 -10.14 -5.22
C MET A 736 -15.19 -11.27 -5.87
N SER A 737 -15.03 -11.21 -7.18
CA SER A 737 -14.21 -12.17 -7.94
C SER A 737 -12.74 -12.08 -7.53
N ARG A 738 -12.03 -13.20 -7.60
CA ARG A 738 -10.57 -13.24 -7.51
C ARG A 738 -9.97 -13.07 -8.90
N SER A 739 -8.93 -12.25 -9.02
CA SER A 739 -8.20 -12.12 -10.29
C SER A 739 -7.56 -13.45 -10.68
N GLY A 740 -7.58 -13.73 -11.98
CA GLY A 740 -6.89 -14.90 -12.52
C GLY A 740 -5.37 -14.75 -12.44
N LEU A 741 -4.66 -15.85 -12.67
CA LEU A 741 -3.20 -15.83 -12.83
C LEU A 741 -2.80 -16.51 -14.14
N VAL A 742 -1.95 -15.84 -14.92
CA VAL A 742 -1.18 -16.45 -16.01
C VAL A 742 0.27 -16.63 -15.56
N TYR A 743 0.91 -17.74 -15.92
CA TYR A 743 2.33 -17.97 -15.63
C TYR A 743 3.19 -17.75 -16.88
N VAL A 744 4.09 -16.78 -16.85
CA VAL A 744 5.11 -16.59 -17.90
C VAL A 744 6.44 -17.12 -17.40
N VAL A 745 6.96 -18.16 -18.05
CA VAL A 745 8.09 -18.97 -17.56
C VAL A 745 9.11 -19.20 -18.68
N GLY A 746 10.39 -19.34 -18.32
CA GLY A 746 11.49 -19.61 -19.25
C GLY A 746 12.38 -18.39 -19.47
N ASP A 747 12.88 -18.22 -20.68
CA ASP A 747 13.90 -17.25 -21.08
C ASP A 747 13.33 -15.81 -21.27
N VAL A 748 12.52 -15.33 -20.33
CA VAL A 748 12.04 -13.94 -20.22
C VAL A 748 12.85 -13.16 -19.18
N MET A 749 12.77 -11.83 -19.19
CA MET A 749 13.54 -10.99 -18.25
C MET A 749 13.01 -11.08 -16.81
N ARG A 750 11.69 -11.23 -16.62
CA ARG A 750 11.06 -11.43 -15.30
C ARG A 750 10.04 -12.57 -15.36
N PRO A 751 10.46 -13.84 -15.17
CA PRO A 751 9.52 -14.96 -15.09
C PRO A 751 8.69 -14.89 -13.80
N GLY A 752 7.41 -15.26 -13.87
CA GLY A 752 6.50 -15.18 -12.73
C GLY A 752 5.03 -15.41 -13.09
N GLY A 753 4.18 -15.37 -12.08
CA GLY A 753 2.73 -15.25 -12.25
C GLY A 753 2.33 -13.78 -12.40
N PHE A 754 1.45 -13.49 -13.36
CA PHE A 754 0.90 -12.16 -13.61
C PHE A 754 -0.62 -12.20 -13.44
N VAL A 755 -1.14 -11.12 -12.86
CA VAL A 755 -2.57 -10.99 -12.53
C VAL A 755 -3.36 -10.74 -13.81
N LEU A 756 -4.42 -11.52 -14.01
CA LEU A 756 -5.37 -11.41 -15.11
C LEU A 756 -6.64 -10.76 -14.59
N ASP A 757 -6.94 -9.54 -15.03
CA ASP A 757 -8.20 -8.87 -14.72
C ASP A 757 -9.34 -9.44 -15.58
N PRO A 758 -10.42 -9.96 -14.98
CA PRO A 758 -11.50 -10.59 -15.74
C PRO A 758 -12.28 -9.61 -16.64
N GLY A 759 -12.20 -8.30 -16.38
CA GLY A 759 -12.79 -7.26 -17.24
C GLY A 759 -11.92 -6.84 -18.44
N HIS A 760 -10.64 -7.20 -18.47
CA HIS A 760 -9.70 -6.79 -19.53
C HIS A 760 -8.90 -7.99 -20.05
N PRO A 761 -9.23 -8.55 -21.23
CA PRO A 761 -8.57 -9.76 -21.73
C PRO A 761 -7.09 -9.51 -22.02
N MET A 762 -6.21 -10.14 -21.24
CA MET A 762 -4.76 -10.05 -21.45
C MET A 762 -4.34 -10.87 -22.66
N THR A 763 -3.42 -10.34 -23.46
CA THR A 763 -2.84 -11.03 -24.61
C THR A 763 -1.45 -11.60 -24.35
N VAL A 764 -0.98 -12.47 -25.24
CA VAL A 764 0.37 -13.04 -25.20
C VAL A 764 1.46 -11.96 -25.25
N LEU A 765 1.36 -10.95 -26.12
CA LEU A 765 2.36 -9.88 -26.14
C LEU A 765 2.30 -9.00 -24.89
N GLN A 766 1.11 -8.76 -24.32
CA GLN A 766 0.96 -8.01 -23.08
C GLN A 766 1.59 -8.76 -21.89
N ALA A 767 1.33 -10.06 -21.74
CA ALA A 767 1.94 -10.89 -20.70
C ALA A 767 3.47 -10.94 -20.82
N VAL A 768 4.01 -11.07 -22.05
CA VAL A 768 5.47 -11.01 -22.30
C VAL A 768 6.03 -9.61 -21.97
N SER A 769 5.27 -8.54 -22.21
CA SER A 769 5.68 -7.17 -21.87
C SER A 769 5.71 -6.92 -20.36
N LEU A 770 4.73 -7.44 -19.62
CA LEU A 770 4.73 -7.44 -18.15
C LEU A 770 5.90 -8.26 -17.57
N ALA A 771 6.32 -9.32 -18.27
CA ALA A 771 7.53 -10.09 -18.00
C ALA A 771 8.85 -9.39 -18.45
N TRP A 772 8.80 -8.08 -18.74
CA TRP A 772 9.93 -7.25 -19.19
C TRP A 772 10.53 -7.67 -20.54
N GLY A 773 9.74 -8.37 -21.35
CA GLY A 773 10.13 -8.88 -22.65
C GLY A 773 10.96 -10.17 -22.61
N PRO A 774 11.22 -10.76 -23.78
CA PRO A 774 12.06 -11.95 -23.89
C PRO A 774 13.54 -11.60 -23.70
N SER A 775 14.29 -12.52 -23.08
CA SER A 775 15.74 -12.38 -22.94
C SER A 775 16.46 -12.39 -24.30
N GLN A 776 17.70 -11.88 -24.34
CA GLN A 776 18.54 -11.93 -25.54
C GLN A 776 18.73 -13.37 -26.07
N ASN A 777 18.75 -14.37 -25.16
CA ASN A 777 18.95 -15.78 -25.47
C ASN A 777 17.67 -16.53 -25.90
N ALA A 778 16.50 -15.92 -25.77
CA ALA A 778 15.20 -16.55 -26.04
C ALA A 778 15.04 -17.09 -27.47
N ALA A 779 14.32 -18.21 -27.59
CA ALA A 779 13.91 -18.86 -28.84
C ALA A 779 12.46 -18.51 -29.21
N LEU A 780 12.24 -17.23 -29.53
CA LEU A 780 10.92 -16.62 -29.84
C LEU A 780 10.00 -17.44 -30.75
N LYS A 781 10.57 -18.17 -31.73
CA LYS A 781 9.85 -18.99 -32.72
C LYS A 781 9.21 -20.27 -32.18
N LYS A 782 9.52 -20.68 -30.95
CA LYS A 782 9.09 -21.96 -30.35
C LYS A 782 8.41 -21.75 -29.00
N THR A 783 7.77 -20.61 -28.82
CA THR A 783 7.04 -20.31 -27.59
C THR A 783 5.84 -21.24 -27.48
N LEU A 784 5.55 -21.75 -26.28
CA LEU A 784 4.45 -22.67 -26.05
C LEU A 784 3.43 -21.98 -25.14
N LEU A 785 2.17 -21.88 -25.58
CA LEU A 785 1.04 -21.61 -24.70
C LEU A 785 0.42 -22.95 -24.31
N ILE A 786 0.44 -23.26 -23.02
CA ILE A 786 -0.13 -24.48 -22.44
C ILE A 786 -1.42 -24.06 -21.74
N ARG A 787 -2.57 -24.55 -22.23
CA ARG A 787 -3.90 -24.27 -21.68
C ARG A 787 -4.50 -25.54 -21.10
N GLU A 788 -5.09 -25.43 -19.91
CA GLU A 788 -5.77 -26.54 -19.25
C GLU A 788 -7.28 -26.45 -19.55
N GLN A 789 -7.87 -27.51 -20.11
CA GLN A 789 -9.30 -27.56 -20.43
C GLN A 789 -10.09 -28.18 -19.27
N ALA A 790 -11.41 -27.94 -19.23
CA ALA A 790 -12.32 -28.33 -18.14
C ALA A 790 -12.49 -29.86 -17.90
N GLY A 791 -11.67 -30.70 -18.52
CA GLY A 791 -11.57 -32.15 -18.29
C GLY A 791 -10.16 -32.62 -17.91
N GLY A 792 -9.24 -31.73 -17.53
CA GLY A 792 -7.85 -32.04 -17.16
C GLY A 792 -6.90 -32.30 -18.34
N SER A 793 -7.39 -32.24 -19.58
CA SER A 793 -6.54 -32.29 -20.78
C SER A 793 -5.81 -30.96 -20.99
N ARG A 794 -4.50 -31.03 -21.25
CA ARG A 794 -3.67 -29.86 -21.58
C ARG A 794 -3.46 -29.74 -23.08
N THR A 795 -3.88 -28.63 -23.67
CA THR A 795 -3.58 -28.30 -25.07
C THR A 795 -2.31 -27.44 -25.11
N VAL A 796 -1.42 -27.74 -26.07
CA VAL A 796 -0.15 -27.02 -26.25
C VAL A 796 -0.14 -26.38 -27.63
N MET A 797 -0.23 -25.06 -27.67
CA MET A 797 -0.18 -24.28 -28.90
C MET A 797 1.21 -23.66 -29.09
N THR A 798 1.83 -23.88 -30.25
CA THR A 798 3.11 -23.27 -30.61
C THR A 798 2.89 -21.87 -31.20
N LEU A 799 3.59 -20.87 -30.67
CA LEU A 799 3.49 -19.46 -31.06
C LEU A 799 4.87 -18.91 -31.51
N ASP A 800 4.89 -18.13 -32.60
CA ASP A 800 6.08 -17.38 -33.04
C ASP A 800 6.00 -15.92 -32.56
N LEU A 801 6.47 -15.69 -31.33
CA LEU A 801 6.55 -14.35 -30.74
C LEU A 801 7.33 -13.36 -31.62
N LYS A 802 8.26 -13.82 -32.47
CA LYS A 802 9.03 -12.92 -33.34
C LYS A 802 8.16 -12.32 -34.45
N ARG A 803 7.14 -13.04 -34.91
CA ARG A 803 6.19 -12.56 -35.92
C ARG A 803 5.08 -11.73 -35.27
N MET A 804 4.57 -12.16 -34.12
CA MET A 804 3.61 -11.39 -33.33
C MET A 804 4.17 -10.00 -32.92
N LEU A 805 5.39 -9.93 -32.37
CA LEU A 805 6.08 -8.67 -32.03
C LEU A 805 6.35 -7.74 -33.25
N ARG A 806 6.19 -8.24 -34.47
CA ARG A 806 6.34 -7.47 -35.72
C ARG A 806 4.99 -7.11 -36.36
N GLY A 807 3.87 -7.42 -35.70
CA GLY A 807 2.53 -7.27 -36.26
C GLY A 807 2.25 -8.20 -37.46
N GLN A 808 3.00 -9.30 -37.61
CA GLN A 808 2.88 -10.22 -38.75
C GLN A 808 1.98 -11.43 -38.49
N ASP A 809 1.65 -11.69 -37.22
CA ASP A 809 0.66 -12.66 -36.77
C ASP A 809 -0.23 -11.95 -35.73
N PRO A 810 -1.53 -12.25 -35.65
CA PRO A 810 -2.43 -11.64 -34.67
C PRO A 810 -2.05 -12.04 -33.25
N ASP A 811 -2.31 -11.16 -32.28
CA ASP A 811 -2.08 -11.45 -30.87
C ASP A 811 -3.17 -12.40 -30.32
N VAL A 812 -2.78 -13.25 -29.37
CA VAL A 812 -3.60 -14.34 -28.86
C VAL A 812 -4.08 -14.03 -27.45
N PRO A 813 -5.38 -14.16 -27.13
CA PRO A 813 -5.89 -13.96 -25.77
C PRO A 813 -5.48 -15.11 -24.85
N ILE A 814 -5.00 -14.75 -23.67
CA ILE A 814 -4.62 -15.64 -22.58
C ILE A 814 -5.79 -15.80 -21.60
N GLY A 815 -5.99 -17.01 -21.10
CA GLY A 815 -6.98 -17.35 -20.07
C GLY A 815 -6.37 -17.55 -18.68
N GLU A 816 -7.22 -17.74 -17.69
CA GLU A 816 -6.80 -18.13 -16.33
C GLU A 816 -6.02 -19.46 -16.38
N ARG A 817 -4.94 -19.56 -15.59
CA ARG A 817 -4.06 -20.74 -15.43
C ARG A 817 -3.27 -21.15 -16.69
N ASP A 818 -3.35 -20.38 -17.77
CA ASP A 818 -2.46 -20.56 -18.92
C ASP A 818 -0.99 -20.44 -18.49
N ILE A 819 -0.14 -21.27 -19.08
CA ILE A 819 1.32 -21.20 -18.92
C ILE A 819 1.94 -20.84 -20.26
N LEU A 820 2.54 -19.66 -20.34
CA LEU A 820 3.33 -19.21 -21.47
C LEU A 820 4.81 -19.54 -21.23
N PHE A 821 5.30 -20.60 -21.90
CA PHE A 821 6.68 -21.05 -21.81
C PHE A 821 7.52 -20.54 -22.99
N VAL A 822 8.52 -19.71 -22.69
CA VAL A 822 9.50 -19.20 -23.67
C VAL A 822 10.79 -20.01 -23.56
N PRO A 823 11.10 -20.92 -24.50
CA PRO A 823 12.33 -21.71 -24.43
C PRO A 823 13.59 -20.88 -24.73
N ASN A 824 14.74 -21.39 -24.30
CA ASN A 824 16.05 -20.84 -24.65
C ASN A 824 16.49 -21.26 -26.05
N SER A 825 17.37 -20.46 -26.69
CA SER A 825 17.97 -20.81 -27.97
C SER A 825 19.35 -21.43 -27.75
N ALA A 826 19.43 -22.76 -27.95
CA ALA A 826 20.68 -23.50 -27.86
C ALA A 826 21.81 -22.89 -28.74
N VAL A 827 21.47 -22.41 -29.94
CA VAL A 827 22.43 -21.79 -30.87
C VAL A 827 22.95 -20.44 -30.35
N LYS A 828 22.07 -19.58 -29.80
CA LYS A 828 22.50 -18.28 -29.23
C LYS A 828 23.32 -18.46 -27.95
N ASN A 829 22.92 -19.39 -27.09
CA ASN A 829 23.62 -19.70 -25.83
C ASN A 829 25.02 -20.27 -26.13
N LEU A 830 25.15 -21.12 -27.14
CA LEU A 830 26.46 -21.57 -27.64
C LEU A 830 27.28 -20.40 -28.20
N TRP A 831 26.70 -19.56 -29.05
CA TRP A 831 27.39 -18.42 -29.67
C TRP A 831 27.96 -17.46 -28.62
N ASN A 832 27.15 -17.03 -27.65
CA ASN A 832 27.60 -16.12 -26.59
C ASN A 832 28.73 -16.72 -25.75
N ARG A 833 28.63 -18.01 -25.37
CA ARG A 833 29.71 -18.72 -24.66
C ARG A 833 30.99 -18.86 -25.48
N THR A 834 30.90 -19.02 -26.79
CA THR A 834 32.09 -19.08 -27.66
C THR A 834 32.69 -17.70 -27.93
N MET A 835 31.87 -16.65 -28.08
CA MET A 835 32.35 -15.33 -28.48
C MET A 835 33.16 -14.65 -27.36
N GLU A 836 32.80 -14.89 -26.11
CA GLU A 836 33.57 -14.44 -24.93
C GLU A 836 34.98 -15.08 -24.90
N SER A 837 35.09 -16.37 -25.25
CA SER A 837 36.40 -17.06 -25.37
C SER A 837 37.23 -16.58 -26.57
N VAL A 838 36.59 -16.17 -27.67
CA VAL A 838 37.27 -15.66 -28.86
C VAL A 838 37.76 -14.22 -28.63
N VAL A 839 36.95 -13.34 -28.04
CA VAL A 839 37.35 -11.94 -27.80
C VAL A 839 38.54 -11.84 -26.85
N GLN A 840 38.61 -12.69 -25.81
CA GLN A 840 39.80 -12.78 -24.97
C GLN A 840 41.05 -13.27 -25.73
N SER A 841 40.89 -14.17 -26.71
CA SER A 841 42.00 -14.60 -27.57
C SER A 841 42.46 -13.49 -28.54
N THR A 842 41.54 -12.69 -29.09
CA THR A 842 41.89 -11.64 -30.07
C THR A 842 42.51 -10.41 -29.41
N ALA A 843 42.08 -10.05 -28.19
CA ALA A 843 42.66 -8.93 -27.44
C ALA A 843 44.13 -9.18 -27.07
N GLY A 844 44.50 -10.42 -26.75
CA GLY A 844 45.90 -10.80 -26.53
C GLY A 844 46.77 -10.62 -27.79
N VAL A 845 46.21 -10.86 -28.98
CA VAL A 845 46.91 -10.72 -30.26
C VAL A 845 47.04 -9.25 -30.69
N SER A 846 46.01 -8.42 -30.48
CA SER A 846 46.05 -7.00 -30.88
C SER A 846 46.92 -6.13 -29.95
N ILE A 847 46.93 -6.39 -28.64
CA ILE A 847 47.83 -5.71 -27.70
C ILE A 847 49.29 -6.09 -28.02
N TYR A 848 49.57 -7.35 -28.34
CA TYR A 848 50.90 -7.79 -28.75
C TYR A 848 51.34 -7.16 -30.08
N ALA A 849 50.46 -7.07 -31.07
CA ALA A 849 50.74 -6.41 -32.34
C ALA A 849 51.03 -4.91 -32.18
N GLY A 850 50.28 -4.20 -31.31
CA GLY A 850 50.51 -2.79 -31.02
C GLY A 850 51.87 -2.53 -30.34
N LEU A 851 52.21 -3.33 -29.32
CA LEU A 851 53.46 -3.19 -28.56
C LEU A 851 54.71 -3.50 -29.42
N VAL A 852 54.60 -4.43 -30.38
CA VAL A 852 55.68 -4.76 -31.32
C VAL A 852 55.84 -3.70 -32.41
N TYR A 853 54.78 -2.96 -32.76
CA TYR A 853 54.86 -1.86 -33.71
C TYR A 853 55.50 -0.60 -33.11
N SER A 854 55.26 -0.34 -31.81
CA SER A 854 55.82 0.83 -31.08
C SER A 854 57.26 0.67 -30.59
N GLN A 855 57.96 -0.41 -30.95
CA GLN A 855 59.40 -0.60 -30.69
C GLN A 855 60.23 -0.65 -31.98
N ARG A 856 59.67 -0.19 -33.11
CA ARG A 856 60.37 -0.12 -34.40
C ARG A 856 60.30 1.23 -35.12
N PHE A 857 59.79 2.25 -34.44
CA PHE A 857 59.91 3.67 -34.76
C PHE A 857 60.13 4.45 -33.46
#